data_AF-A0A455T6W5-F1
#
_entry.id   AF-A0A455T6W5-F1
#
_cell.length_a   1.000
_cell.length_b   1.000
_cell.length_c   1.000
_cell.angle_alpha   90.00
_cell.angle_beta   90.00
_cell.angle_gamma   90.00
#
_symmetry.space_group_name_H-M   'P 1'
#
loop_
_entity.id
_entity.type
_entity.pdbx_description
1 polymer ?
#
loop_
_entity_poly.entity_id
_entity_poly.type
_entity_poly.pdbx_seq_one_letter_code
_entity_poly.pdbx_strand_id
1 'polypeptide(L)'
;MLLLCAMLLLTIALASVRSPRAASAAPAATQAYTWRNVVTGGGGGYVVDVIFNPKQKDLIYARTDIGGAYRWDPNTGTWIQLMSWVTPDNWNMAGVESIATDPVQPNRLYIAAGMYTNNWTNQNGVILRSTDYGNTFQITQMPFKMGGNMPGRGMGERLAIDPNDDAILYFGARSGNGLWRSTDYGVTWSKVTNFPDTGPFAENPNDPTGYLSDPVGVVWVTFDPSTGTPGSPTKTIYVGVADNRSGAYNIYRSTDAGATWAPIPGEPTCSVSGTTVTCTGGATWSTTSDASTGYLPHQGKVDSQGTLYVTYSDWEGPYNGSRGDVWKFTPSTGTWTKISPVPGSDSANDYFGYGGLAVDWQHPGTIVVASVNSWWPDAQLFRTTNGGATWEPIWTWASYPNRNLYYTIDVSNAPWLDFGNKNPVPPVPAVKLGWMIEGMNIDPFNSDRMMYGTGATLYATNNLTAWDNYQNGGIVNFKSTALGIEEEYVTDLVSPPANAHLYSTMADVSGFRHDDLTKSPPEMYYIPYAGSYAAIDYAELNPNFMVRVGYGNPSASPPVTSTAFSYDGGATWFAGNKDIPGVSQNGGTVAAAADASRVLWAPVNAPVSYSTDNGNSWVASANVPQNAVVASDRVNPKKFYAYGQGKFWYSTDGGATFTASSATGLPQAGDSVVVKAVPGREGDVWVAGGNAWTSDYGLWHSTDGGQTFTKLTSLAGADKIGFGMPAPGQSYPAIYISGIVGNVRGIFRSDDGGNTWVLINDSQHQYGNITTITGDPRIYGRVYLGTNGFGIVYGDIAGAATTPTPTATVTATPTPTTAVTPTPSPTPSPTPTPRPTVTPTPTPAATPSPTPTPTATAGLKCSVHYAVNQWPGGFTANLTVTNTGTTTINGWTLTFTFPGNQTVTQGWNGVFSQQGNQVTITNASYNGSIPPGSSVYPGFNGTWSGSNPSPTAFYLNGTACTIV
;
A
#
# COMPACT_ATOMS: atom_id res chain seq x y z
N MET A 1 -39.67 -40.08 -5.53
CA MET A 1 -40.54 -41.10 -4.91
C MET A 1 -40.50 -40.89 -3.39
N LEU A 2 -41.65 -40.95 -2.76
CA LEU A 2 -42.02 -40.43 -1.44
C LEU A 2 -41.40 -41.14 -0.20
N LEU A 3 -41.46 -40.42 0.94
CA LEU A 3 -41.53 -40.82 2.37
C LEU A 3 -40.29 -41.48 3.04
N LEU A 4 -39.68 -40.89 4.08
CA LEU A 4 -40.03 -40.66 5.51
C LEU A 4 -39.63 -41.79 6.50
N CYS A 5 -38.80 -41.38 7.47
CA CYS A 5 -38.66 -41.82 8.87
C CYS A 5 -38.36 -43.29 9.25
N ALA A 6 -37.22 -43.49 9.91
CA ALA A 6 -37.14 -44.11 11.24
C ALA A 6 -35.79 -43.79 11.94
N MET A 7 -35.86 -43.20 13.13
CA MET A 7 -34.75 -43.07 14.07
C MET A 7 -34.39 -44.43 14.67
N LEU A 8 -33.09 -44.73 14.79
CA LEU A 8 -32.59 -45.63 15.83
C LEU A 8 -31.24 -45.09 16.35
N LEU A 9 -31.27 -44.60 17.59
CA LEU A 9 -30.10 -44.21 18.37
C LEU A 9 -29.30 -45.46 18.74
N LEU A 10 -28.04 -45.53 18.30
CA LEU A 10 -27.05 -46.45 18.85
C LEU A 10 -25.85 -45.63 19.33
N THR A 11 -25.77 -45.44 20.64
CA THR A 11 -24.63 -44.83 21.33
C THR A 11 -23.45 -45.78 21.29
N ILE A 12 -22.50 -45.54 20.39
CA ILE A 12 -21.15 -46.14 20.43
C ILE A 12 -20.23 -45.12 21.09
N ALA A 13 -19.81 -45.42 22.32
CA ALA A 13 -18.74 -44.71 23.00
C ALA A 13 -17.41 -44.96 22.28
N LEU A 14 -17.02 -44.07 21.37
CA LEU A 14 -15.64 -43.99 20.90
C LEU A 14 -14.79 -43.39 22.01
N ALA A 15 -14.07 -44.25 22.71
CA ALA A 15 -12.91 -43.86 23.50
C ALA A 15 -11.91 -43.19 22.57
N SER A 16 -11.84 -41.86 22.63
CA SER A 16 -10.79 -41.08 21.98
C SER A 16 -9.48 -41.43 22.66
N VAL A 17 -8.68 -42.27 22.02
CA VAL A 17 -7.26 -42.41 22.33
C VAL A 17 -6.63 -41.06 22.00
N ARG A 18 -6.60 -40.16 22.98
CA ARG A 18 -5.78 -38.96 22.93
C ARG A 18 -4.33 -39.42 22.90
N SER A 19 -3.70 -39.35 21.74
CA SER A 19 -2.23 -39.38 21.65
C SER A 19 -1.67 -38.35 22.66
N PRO A 20 -0.59 -38.68 23.38
CA PRO A 20 -0.02 -37.75 24.34
C PRO A 20 0.36 -36.46 23.61
N ARG A 21 -0.25 -35.35 24.05
CA ARG A 21 0.14 -33.99 23.66
C ARG A 21 1.63 -33.88 23.98
N ALA A 22 2.45 -33.58 22.98
CA ALA A 22 3.87 -33.31 23.17
C ALA A 22 4.03 -32.30 24.32
N ALA A 23 4.99 -32.56 25.22
CA ALA A 23 5.30 -31.67 26.34
C ALA A 23 5.41 -30.23 25.82
N SER A 24 4.71 -29.29 26.47
CA SER A 24 4.74 -27.88 26.06
C SER A 24 6.17 -27.37 26.12
N ALA A 25 6.73 -26.95 24.99
CA ALA A 25 7.95 -26.16 24.99
C ALA A 25 7.76 -24.94 25.90
N ALA A 26 8.77 -24.60 26.69
CA ALA A 26 8.73 -23.44 27.56
C ALA A 26 8.43 -22.17 26.73
N PRO A 27 7.66 -21.21 27.27
CA PRO A 27 7.40 -19.96 26.57
C PRO A 27 8.72 -19.25 26.24
N ALA A 28 8.81 -18.72 25.01
CA ALA A 28 9.98 -17.98 24.55
C ALA A 28 10.21 -16.75 25.42
N ALA A 29 11.48 -16.36 25.58
CA ALA A 29 11.80 -15.03 26.11
C ALA A 29 11.24 -13.95 25.17
N THR A 30 11.04 -12.74 25.67
CA THR A 30 10.59 -11.59 24.87
C THR A 30 11.67 -10.52 24.87
N GLN A 31 11.80 -9.75 23.79
CA GLN A 31 12.67 -8.58 23.75
C GLN A 31 11.93 -7.43 23.09
N ALA A 32 11.95 -6.26 23.74
CA ALA A 32 11.32 -5.07 23.20
C ALA A 32 11.99 -4.62 21.91
N TYR A 33 11.18 -4.27 20.91
CA TYR A 33 11.59 -3.77 19.60
C TYR A 33 10.84 -2.49 19.27
N THR A 34 11.47 -1.63 18.45
CA THR A 34 10.79 -0.53 17.78
C THR A 34 10.48 -0.96 16.36
N TRP A 35 9.20 -0.90 15.98
CA TRP A 35 8.72 -1.23 14.64
C TRP A 35 8.36 0.03 13.85
N ARG A 36 8.72 0.05 12.57
CA ARG A 36 8.46 1.16 11.63
C ARG A 36 8.22 0.59 10.23
N ASN A 37 7.54 1.35 9.37
CA ASN A 37 7.56 1.07 7.95
C ASN A 37 8.85 1.59 7.30
N VAL A 38 9.33 0.87 6.29
CA VAL A 38 10.21 1.44 5.27
C VAL A 38 9.34 2.36 4.42
N VAL A 39 9.74 3.61 4.28
CA VAL A 39 8.91 4.63 3.63
C VAL A 39 8.97 4.49 2.11
N THR A 40 7.88 4.09 1.46
CA THR A 40 7.72 4.32 0.00
C THR A 40 7.06 5.66 -0.26
N GLY A 41 6.29 6.17 0.70
CA GLY A 41 5.75 7.52 0.76
C GLY A 41 4.51 7.81 -0.10
N GLY A 42 4.09 6.84 -0.91
CA GLY A 42 2.97 7.01 -1.84
C GLY A 42 1.75 6.15 -1.56
N GLY A 43 1.76 5.27 -0.56
CA GLY A 43 0.71 4.26 -0.39
C GLY A 43 1.07 2.98 -1.14
N GLY A 44 1.15 3.04 -2.47
CA GLY A 44 1.55 1.90 -3.31
C GLY A 44 0.46 0.87 -3.57
N GLY A 45 -0.74 1.08 -3.03
CA GLY A 45 -1.94 0.26 -3.24
C GLY A 45 -3.21 1.10 -3.42
N TYR A 46 -4.37 0.44 -3.36
CA TYR A 46 -5.65 1.08 -3.63
C TYR A 46 -6.29 1.64 -2.36
N VAL A 47 -6.07 2.94 -2.14
CA VAL A 47 -6.83 3.69 -1.12
C VAL A 47 -8.26 3.87 -1.62
N VAL A 48 -9.19 3.09 -1.07
CA VAL A 48 -10.53 2.94 -1.64
C VAL A 48 -11.41 4.15 -1.35
N ASP A 49 -11.36 4.69 -0.12
CA ASP A 49 -12.02 5.94 0.24
C ASP A 49 -11.33 6.64 1.43
N VAL A 50 -11.60 7.95 1.52
CA VAL A 50 -11.18 8.87 2.57
C VAL A 50 -12.40 9.54 3.20
N ILE A 51 -12.64 9.30 4.49
CA ILE A 51 -13.87 9.65 5.19
C ILE A 51 -13.56 10.74 6.23
N PHE A 52 -14.16 11.91 6.07
CA PHE A 52 -14.11 12.99 7.04
C PHE A 52 -15.17 12.81 8.11
N ASN A 53 -14.82 13.04 9.38
CA ASN A 53 -15.84 13.18 10.40
C ASN A 53 -16.63 14.49 10.14
N PRO A 54 -17.97 14.47 10.12
CA PRO A 54 -18.76 15.64 9.79
C PRO A 54 -18.89 16.66 10.94
N LYS A 55 -18.43 16.33 12.16
CA LYS A 55 -18.58 17.16 13.37
C LYS A 55 -17.26 17.49 14.09
N GLN A 56 -16.16 16.83 13.74
CA GLN A 56 -14.82 17.16 14.24
C GLN A 56 -13.86 17.49 13.10
N LYS A 57 -13.43 18.75 13.04
CA LYS A 57 -12.44 19.23 12.07
C LYS A 57 -11.14 18.41 12.18
N ASP A 58 -10.54 18.12 11.03
CA ASP A 58 -9.27 17.40 10.89
C ASP A 58 -9.27 15.93 11.37
N LEU A 59 -10.42 15.38 11.76
CA LEU A 59 -10.58 13.95 11.99
C LEU A 59 -10.96 13.26 10.69
N ILE A 60 -10.00 12.56 10.10
CA ILE A 60 -10.12 11.92 8.78
C ILE A 60 -9.62 10.49 8.89
N TYR A 61 -10.33 9.56 8.27
CA TYR A 61 -9.93 8.17 8.14
C TYR A 61 -9.77 7.78 6.68
N ALA A 62 -8.96 6.76 6.40
CA ALA A 62 -8.87 6.14 5.09
C ALA A 62 -9.02 4.63 5.23
N ARG A 63 -9.66 3.99 4.25
CA ARG A 63 -9.75 2.53 4.16
C ARG A 63 -9.09 2.01 2.90
N THR A 64 -8.57 0.80 3.00
CA THR A 64 -7.81 0.12 1.95
C THR A 64 -8.38 -1.28 1.70
N ASP A 65 -8.12 -1.84 0.53
CA ASP A 65 -8.71 -3.14 0.16
C ASP A 65 -7.98 -4.33 0.78
N ILE A 66 -6.67 -4.19 1.06
CA ILE A 66 -5.84 -5.23 1.69
C ILE A 66 -5.06 -4.79 2.93
N GLY A 67 -4.97 -3.49 3.21
CA GLY A 67 -4.00 -2.89 4.14
C GLY A 67 -4.55 -2.26 5.42
N GLY A 68 -5.78 -2.62 5.81
CA GLY A 68 -6.43 -2.09 7.00
C GLY A 68 -6.97 -0.66 6.82
N ALA A 69 -6.93 0.09 7.91
CA ALA A 69 -7.48 1.44 7.98
C ALA A 69 -6.51 2.39 8.68
N TYR A 70 -6.61 3.67 8.31
CA TYR A 70 -5.71 4.71 8.77
C TYR A 70 -6.47 5.90 9.36
N ARG A 71 -5.85 6.63 10.28
CA ARG A 71 -6.31 7.93 10.79
C ARG A 71 -5.30 9.02 10.46
N TRP A 72 -5.77 10.16 9.97
CA TRP A 72 -4.94 11.32 9.68
C TRP A 72 -4.41 11.96 10.98
N ASP A 73 -3.13 12.31 11.00
CA ASP A 73 -2.52 13.19 11.99
C ASP A 73 -2.25 14.57 11.38
N PRO A 74 -3.05 15.59 11.73
CA PRO A 74 -2.89 16.93 11.18
C PRO A 74 -1.61 17.63 11.66
N ASN A 75 -0.95 17.15 12.72
CA ASN A 75 0.27 17.78 13.24
C ASN A 75 1.49 17.44 12.39
N THR A 76 1.53 16.23 11.85
CA THR A 76 2.63 15.72 11.03
C THR A 76 2.31 15.73 9.54
N GLY A 77 1.03 15.76 9.18
CA GLY A 77 0.58 15.60 7.80
C GLY A 77 0.76 14.16 7.30
N THR A 78 0.59 13.18 8.19
CA THR A 78 0.79 11.74 7.89
C THR A 78 -0.38 10.90 8.39
N TRP A 79 -0.44 9.65 7.93
CA TRP A 79 -1.43 8.67 8.33
C TRP A 79 -0.90 7.73 9.41
N ILE A 80 -1.76 7.37 10.36
CA ILE A 80 -1.51 6.41 11.44
C ILE A 80 -2.27 5.12 11.11
N GLN A 81 -1.55 4.02 10.94
CA GLN A 81 -2.14 2.68 10.76
C GLN A 81 -2.85 2.22 12.04
N LEU A 82 -4.08 1.74 11.93
CA LEU A 82 -4.94 1.35 13.06
C LEU A 82 -5.04 -0.17 13.27
N MET A 83 -4.55 -0.97 12.30
CA MET A 83 -4.81 -2.41 12.22
C MET A 83 -3.54 -3.27 12.21
N SER A 84 -2.39 -2.72 12.61
CA SER A 84 -1.13 -3.49 12.72
C SER A 84 -1.23 -4.68 13.69
N TRP A 85 -2.22 -4.72 14.58
CA TRP A 85 -2.48 -5.83 15.52
C TRP A 85 -3.13 -7.07 14.86
N VAL A 86 -3.56 -6.98 13.60
CA VAL A 86 -4.11 -8.12 12.85
C VAL A 86 -3.01 -9.19 12.71
N THR A 87 -3.31 -10.42 13.14
CA THR A 87 -2.41 -11.57 13.13
C THR A 87 -2.47 -12.35 11.81
N PRO A 88 -1.49 -13.22 11.53
CA PRO A 88 -1.57 -14.12 10.39
C PRO A 88 -2.78 -15.08 10.44
N ASP A 89 -3.32 -15.38 11.63
CA ASP A 89 -4.48 -16.29 11.76
C ASP A 89 -5.81 -15.59 11.43
N ASN A 90 -5.90 -14.27 11.62
CA ASN A 90 -7.08 -13.46 11.28
C ASN A 90 -6.81 -12.46 10.14
N TRP A 91 -5.84 -12.79 9.27
CA TRP A 91 -5.38 -11.95 8.16
C TRP A 91 -6.50 -11.40 7.27
N ASN A 92 -7.63 -12.13 7.15
CA ASN A 92 -8.79 -11.71 6.37
C ASN A 92 -9.34 -10.35 6.85
N MET A 93 -9.13 -9.99 8.12
CA MET A 93 -9.56 -8.70 8.68
C MET A 93 -8.79 -7.50 8.12
N ALA A 94 -7.68 -7.69 7.42
CA ALA A 94 -6.94 -6.59 6.82
C ALA A 94 -7.69 -5.94 5.65
N GLY A 95 -8.63 -6.63 5.01
CA GLY A 95 -9.47 -6.02 3.98
C GLY A 95 -10.62 -5.22 4.59
N VAL A 96 -10.67 -3.90 4.34
CA VAL A 96 -11.68 -3.02 4.93
C VAL A 96 -12.77 -2.70 3.90
N GLU A 97 -13.92 -3.33 4.08
CA GLU A 97 -15.08 -3.17 3.19
C GLU A 97 -15.76 -1.81 3.37
N SER A 98 -15.84 -1.29 4.60
CA SER A 98 -16.46 0.01 4.87
C SER A 98 -16.04 0.57 6.24
N ILE A 99 -16.07 1.89 6.38
CA ILE A 99 -15.71 2.60 7.61
C ILE A 99 -16.71 3.72 7.92
N ALA A 100 -17.08 3.87 9.18
CA ALA A 100 -17.96 4.93 9.63
C ALA A 100 -17.40 5.60 10.89
N THR A 101 -17.25 6.93 10.84
CA THR A 101 -16.87 7.76 11.99
C THR A 101 -18.09 8.47 12.53
N ASP A 102 -18.23 8.46 13.85
CA ASP A 102 -19.46 8.85 14.53
C ASP A 102 -19.64 10.38 14.56
N PRO A 103 -20.75 10.93 14.02
CA PRO A 103 -21.02 12.36 14.03
C PRO A 103 -21.47 12.88 15.41
N VAL A 104 -21.97 12.04 16.30
CA VAL A 104 -22.45 12.43 17.64
C VAL A 104 -21.32 12.35 18.66
N GLN A 105 -20.55 11.26 18.64
CA GLN A 105 -19.40 11.01 19.51
C GLN A 105 -18.14 10.71 18.69
N PRO A 106 -17.41 11.74 18.21
CA PRO A 106 -16.31 11.58 17.25
C PRO A 106 -15.14 10.66 17.65
N ASN A 107 -15.03 10.31 18.95
CA ASN A 107 -14.09 9.30 19.41
C ASN A 107 -14.48 7.87 19.00
N ARG A 108 -15.69 7.64 18.49
CA ARG A 108 -16.15 6.33 18.02
C ARG A 108 -15.86 6.13 16.53
N LEU A 109 -15.41 4.91 16.24
CA LEU A 109 -15.09 4.44 14.90
C LEU A 109 -15.59 3.03 14.72
N TYR A 110 -16.17 2.76 13.55
CA TYR A 110 -16.65 1.44 13.17
C TYR A 110 -16.05 1.02 11.84
N ILE A 111 -15.60 -0.24 11.75
CA ILE A 111 -14.98 -0.81 10.55
C ILE A 111 -15.66 -2.14 10.24
N ALA A 112 -16.14 -2.31 9.01
CA ALA A 112 -16.52 -3.60 8.46
C ALA A 112 -15.29 -4.24 7.81
N ALA A 113 -14.79 -5.33 8.39
CA ALA A 113 -13.53 -5.97 8.01
C ALA A 113 -13.71 -7.43 7.56
N GLY A 114 -13.13 -7.76 6.42
CA GLY A 114 -13.06 -9.09 5.80
C GLY A 114 -12.74 -8.94 4.31
N MET A 115 -11.72 -9.65 3.82
CA MET A 115 -11.11 -9.39 2.51
C MET A 115 -11.84 -10.08 1.35
N TYR A 116 -12.28 -11.34 1.53
CA TYR A 116 -12.89 -12.14 0.45
C TYR A 116 -14.16 -12.88 0.89
N THR A 117 -15.07 -13.07 -0.06
CA THR A 117 -16.32 -13.84 0.14
C THR A 117 -16.25 -15.27 -0.44
N ASN A 118 -15.30 -15.56 -1.32
CA ASN A 118 -15.12 -16.88 -1.93
C ASN A 118 -14.31 -17.84 -1.02
N ASN A 119 -13.89 -18.99 -1.58
CA ASN A 119 -13.18 -20.05 -0.84
C ASN A 119 -11.69 -19.76 -0.57
N TRP A 120 -11.17 -18.57 -0.89
CA TRP A 120 -9.82 -18.16 -0.48
C TRP A 120 -9.69 -18.02 1.04
N THR A 121 -10.82 -17.87 1.73
CA THR A 121 -10.90 -17.87 3.19
C THR A 121 -12.12 -18.66 3.66
N ASN A 122 -12.04 -19.20 4.88
CA ASN A 122 -13.20 -19.73 5.61
C ASN A 122 -13.67 -18.77 6.73
N GLN A 123 -13.00 -17.63 6.90
CA GLN A 123 -13.28 -16.66 7.94
C GLN A 123 -14.45 -15.77 7.51
N ASN A 124 -15.41 -15.56 8.41
CA ASN A 124 -16.45 -14.56 8.24
C ASN A 124 -15.90 -13.14 8.42
N GLY A 125 -16.70 -12.15 8.01
CA GLY A 125 -16.44 -10.75 8.28
C GLY A 125 -16.74 -10.38 9.72
N VAL A 126 -16.24 -9.21 10.14
CA VAL A 126 -16.42 -8.67 11.48
C VAL A 126 -16.77 -7.20 11.44
N ILE A 127 -17.52 -6.74 12.45
CA ILE A 127 -17.64 -5.33 12.77
C ILE A 127 -16.69 -5.03 13.92
N LEU A 128 -15.70 -4.16 13.66
CA LEU A 128 -14.81 -3.62 14.67
C LEU A 128 -15.41 -2.31 15.19
N ARG A 129 -15.41 -2.13 16.50
CA ARG A 129 -15.86 -0.90 17.16
C ARG A 129 -14.80 -0.37 18.10
N SER A 130 -14.51 0.91 18.00
CA SER A 130 -13.58 1.64 18.85
C SER A 130 -14.32 2.81 19.52
N THR A 131 -13.87 3.19 20.72
CA THR A 131 -14.30 4.39 21.44
C THR A 131 -13.14 5.35 21.70
N ASP A 132 -12.01 5.15 21.02
CA ASP A 132 -10.75 5.87 21.22
C ASP A 132 -10.07 6.19 19.88
N TYR A 133 -10.86 6.58 18.88
CA TYR A 133 -10.40 6.97 17.53
C TYR A 133 -9.73 5.84 16.74
N GLY A 134 -9.97 4.59 17.09
CA GLY A 134 -9.37 3.41 16.45
C GLY A 134 -8.05 2.97 17.06
N ASN A 135 -7.68 3.43 18.26
CA ASN A 135 -6.46 2.94 18.94
C ASN A 135 -6.68 1.52 19.50
N THR A 136 -7.89 1.18 19.94
CA THR A 136 -8.28 -0.17 20.36
C THR A 136 -9.65 -0.55 19.79
N PHE A 137 -9.87 -1.86 19.58
CA PHE A 137 -11.11 -2.37 19.00
C PHE A 137 -11.72 -3.51 19.82
N GLN A 138 -13.04 -3.52 19.89
CA GLN A 138 -13.82 -4.72 20.18
C GLN A 138 -14.37 -5.31 18.87
N ILE A 139 -14.58 -6.62 18.86
CA ILE A 139 -14.96 -7.37 17.65
C ILE A 139 -16.37 -7.95 17.82
N THR A 140 -17.24 -7.74 16.83
CA THR A 140 -18.46 -8.54 16.63
C THR A 140 -18.33 -9.37 15.36
N GLN A 141 -18.45 -10.69 15.51
CA GLN A 141 -18.43 -11.62 14.39
C GLN A 141 -19.74 -11.57 13.62
N MET A 142 -19.68 -11.51 12.30
CA MET A 142 -20.85 -11.58 11.43
C MET A 142 -21.10 -13.02 10.97
N PRO A 143 -22.34 -13.42 10.66
CA PRO A 143 -22.66 -14.76 10.19
C PRO A 143 -22.34 -14.98 8.69
N PHE A 144 -21.69 -14.02 8.04
CA PHE A 144 -21.33 -14.04 6.62
C PHE A 144 -19.97 -13.37 6.40
N LYS A 145 -19.41 -13.54 5.20
CA LYS A 145 -18.13 -12.95 4.80
C LYS A 145 -18.29 -11.51 4.30
N MET A 146 -17.20 -10.76 4.38
CA MET A 146 -17.06 -9.41 3.82
C MET A 146 -16.08 -9.45 2.63
N GLY A 147 -16.15 -8.44 1.77
CA GLY A 147 -15.45 -8.38 0.49
C GLY A 147 -14.64 -7.11 0.29
N GLY A 148 -13.74 -6.80 1.22
CA GLY A 148 -12.83 -5.65 1.17
C GLY A 148 -11.98 -5.61 -0.10
N ASN A 149 -11.61 -6.77 -0.67
CA ASN A 149 -10.86 -6.90 -1.92
C ASN A 149 -11.63 -7.63 -3.05
N MET A 150 -12.96 -7.60 -3.00
CA MET A 150 -13.84 -8.16 -4.05
C MET A 150 -14.18 -7.09 -5.10
N PRO A 151 -14.72 -7.46 -6.28
CA PRO A 151 -15.36 -6.50 -7.19
C PRO A 151 -16.44 -5.66 -6.48
N GLY A 152 -16.62 -4.40 -6.89
CA GLY A 152 -17.58 -3.50 -6.27
C GLY A 152 -17.18 -2.91 -4.92
N ARG A 153 -15.91 -3.02 -4.51
CA ARG A 153 -15.39 -2.48 -3.24
C ARG A 153 -15.26 -0.96 -3.18
N GLY A 154 -15.26 -0.30 -4.35
CA GLY A 154 -15.29 1.17 -4.46
C GLY A 154 -16.66 1.77 -4.12
N MET A 155 -17.74 1.00 -4.29
CA MET A 155 -19.08 1.45 -3.96
C MET A 155 -19.27 1.50 -2.43
N GLY A 156 -19.79 2.61 -1.92
CA GLY A 156 -19.83 2.84 -0.48
C GLY A 156 -20.38 4.21 -0.06
N GLU A 157 -20.39 4.52 1.24
CA GLU A 157 -20.04 3.62 2.35
C GLU A 157 -21.21 2.67 2.69
N ARG A 158 -20.93 1.37 2.85
CA ARG A 158 -21.92 0.34 3.21
C ARG A 158 -22.36 0.42 4.67
N LEU A 159 -21.45 0.85 5.53
CA LEU A 159 -21.64 1.04 6.97
C LEU A 159 -21.98 2.50 7.25
N ALA A 160 -23.10 2.75 7.93
CA ALA A 160 -23.54 4.09 8.28
C ALA A 160 -24.06 4.16 9.72
N ILE A 161 -23.78 5.28 10.39
CA ILE A 161 -24.24 5.58 11.75
C ILE A 161 -25.34 6.62 11.63
N ASP A 162 -26.45 6.43 12.35
CA ASP A 162 -27.53 7.42 12.38
C ASP A 162 -27.00 8.72 13.03
N PRO A 163 -27.08 9.86 12.33
CA PRO A 163 -26.50 11.12 12.81
C PRO A 163 -27.27 11.77 13.97
N ASN A 164 -28.45 11.26 14.32
CA ASN A 164 -29.27 11.75 15.42
C ASN A 164 -29.33 10.78 16.61
N ASP A 165 -29.09 9.48 16.40
CA ASP A 165 -29.06 8.44 17.44
C ASP A 165 -27.93 7.44 17.15
N ASP A 166 -26.74 7.72 17.69
CA ASP A 166 -25.49 6.99 17.41
C ASP A 166 -25.48 5.53 17.93
N ALA A 167 -26.53 5.10 18.63
CA ALA A 167 -26.76 3.69 18.92
C ALA A 167 -27.17 2.89 17.66
N ILE A 168 -27.73 3.55 16.64
CA ILE A 168 -28.27 2.93 15.44
C ILE A 168 -27.23 2.94 14.32
N LEU A 169 -26.92 1.74 13.82
CA LEU A 169 -26.04 1.56 12.67
C LEU A 169 -26.70 0.64 11.64
N TYR A 170 -26.43 0.90 10.36
CA TYR A 170 -26.83 0.04 9.26
C TYR A 170 -25.61 -0.45 8.48
N PHE A 171 -25.70 -1.66 7.94
CA PHE A 171 -24.68 -2.25 7.07
C PHE A 171 -25.33 -2.93 5.86
N GLY A 172 -24.95 -2.49 4.66
CA GLY A 172 -25.30 -3.15 3.40
C GLY A 172 -24.39 -4.33 3.10
N ALA A 173 -24.91 -5.56 3.15
CA ALA A 173 -24.10 -6.77 3.00
C ALA A 173 -24.09 -7.34 1.57
N ARG A 174 -22.99 -8.02 1.22
CA ARG A 174 -22.78 -8.79 -0.01
C ARG A 174 -23.50 -10.15 0.01
N SER A 175 -23.37 -10.89 -1.09
CA SER A 175 -23.70 -12.32 -1.17
C SER A 175 -25.16 -12.64 -0.88
N GLY A 176 -26.08 -11.72 -1.19
CA GLY A 176 -27.51 -11.87 -0.92
C GLY A 176 -27.91 -11.72 0.56
N ASN A 177 -27.00 -11.27 1.43
CA ASN A 177 -27.30 -11.11 2.86
C ASN A 177 -28.22 -9.92 3.16
N GLY A 178 -28.33 -8.96 2.24
CA GLY A 178 -29.26 -7.82 2.33
C GLY A 178 -28.81 -6.76 3.33
N LEU A 179 -29.79 -6.04 3.90
CA LEU A 179 -29.53 -4.96 4.85
C LEU A 179 -29.49 -5.48 6.30
N TRP A 180 -28.53 -5.02 7.09
CA TRP A 180 -28.34 -5.36 8.50
C TRP A 180 -28.36 -4.11 9.38
N ARG A 181 -28.77 -4.27 10.63
CA ARG A 181 -28.90 -3.18 11.60
C ARG A 181 -28.43 -3.58 13.00
N SER A 182 -27.78 -2.63 13.67
CA SER A 182 -27.55 -2.59 15.11
C SER A 182 -28.32 -1.42 15.72
N THR A 183 -28.72 -1.57 16.99
CA THR A 183 -29.36 -0.51 17.81
C THR A 183 -28.69 -0.39 19.18
N ASP A 184 -27.45 -0.88 19.28
CA ASP A 184 -26.67 -0.98 20.51
C ASP A 184 -25.19 -0.65 20.29
N TYR A 185 -24.92 0.35 19.45
CA TYR A 185 -23.56 0.81 19.13
C TYR A 185 -22.70 -0.29 18.49
N GLY A 186 -23.29 -1.10 17.61
CA GLY A 186 -22.59 -2.13 16.84
C GLY A 186 -22.21 -3.38 17.63
N VAL A 187 -22.76 -3.57 18.84
CA VAL A 187 -22.49 -4.76 19.67
C VAL A 187 -23.20 -5.98 19.08
N THR A 188 -24.48 -5.87 18.77
CA THR A 188 -25.26 -6.93 18.12
C THR A 188 -25.85 -6.47 16.80
N TRP A 189 -26.01 -7.41 15.87
CA TRP A 189 -26.48 -7.15 14.51
C TRP A 189 -27.58 -8.13 14.13
N SER A 190 -28.59 -7.65 13.42
CA SER A 190 -29.69 -8.45 12.90
C SER A 190 -30.07 -8.03 11.49
N LYS A 191 -30.56 -8.99 10.69
CA LYS A 191 -31.04 -8.71 9.34
C LYS A 191 -32.32 -7.88 9.39
N VAL A 192 -32.40 -6.86 8.54
CA VAL A 192 -33.60 -6.05 8.30
C VAL A 192 -34.49 -6.82 7.32
N THR A 193 -35.30 -7.73 7.85
CA THR A 193 -36.04 -8.75 7.06
C THR A 193 -37.12 -8.18 6.15
N ASN A 194 -37.54 -6.93 6.39
CA ASN A 194 -38.50 -6.19 5.58
C ASN A 194 -37.83 -5.36 4.45
N PHE A 195 -36.50 -5.39 4.31
CA PHE A 195 -35.83 -4.76 3.18
C PHE A 195 -36.04 -5.59 1.90
N PRO A 196 -36.52 -4.99 0.79
CA PRO A 196 -37.13 -5.75 -0.31
C PRO A 196 -36.16 -6.34 -1.33
N ASP A 197 -34.91 -5.87 -1.40
CA ASP A 197 -33.93 -6.31 -2.38
C ASP A 197 -32.58 -6.60 -1.73
N THR A 198 -31.89 -7.63 -2.20
CA THR A 198 -30.58 -8.02 -1.68
C THR A 198 -29.41 -7.64 -2.59
N GLY A 199 -29.67 -7.13 -3.79
CA GLY A 199 -28.66 -6.76 -4.79
C GLY A 199 -28.03 -7.98 -5.47
N PRO A 200 -28.70 -8.60 -6.46
CA PRO A 200 -28.26 -9.86 -7.05
C PRO A 200 -27.17 -9.72 -8.12
N PHE A 201 -26.75 -8.50 -8.47
CA PHE A 201 -25.75 -8.30 -9.51
C PHE A 201 -24.41 -8.94 -9.14
N ALA A 202 -23.80 -9.65 -10.10
CA ALA A 202 -22.43 -10.14 -10.07
C ALA A 202 -21.83 -9.98 -11.48
N GLU A 203 -20.55 -9.62 -11.57
CA GLU A 203 -19.86 -9.31 -12.84
C GLU A 203 -19.91 -10.51 -13.80
N ASN A 204 -19.62 -11.71 -13.29
CA ASN A 204 -19.71 -12.95 -14.04
C ASN A 204 -20.26 -14.06 -13.14
N PRO A 205 -21.59 -14.31 -13.16
CA PRO A 205 -22.23 -15.34 -12.35
C PRO A 205 -21.74 -16.77 -12.60
N ASN A 206 -21.03 -17.00 -13.70
CA ASN A 206 -20.49 -18.31 -14.08
C ASN A 206 -19.00 -18.48 -13.72
N ASP A 207 -18.36 -17.50 -13.10
CA ASP A 207 -16.98 -17.62 -12.65
C ASP A 207 -16.84 -18.75 -11.60
N PRO A 208 -16.09 -19.83 -11.90
CA PRO A 208 -15.97 -20.98 -11.01
C PRO A 208 -15.12 -20.69 -9.77
N THR A 209 -14.35 -19.59 -9.75
CA THR A 209 -13.51 -19.24 -8.59
C THR A 209 -14.30 -18.59 -7.46
N GLY A 210 -15.49 -18.06 -7.75
CA GLY A 210 -16.29 -17.29 -6.80
C GLY A 210 -15.88 -15.82 -6.69
N TYR A 211 -14.85 -15.36 -7.42
CA TYR A 211 -14.34 -13.99 -7.31
C TYR A 211 -15.24 -12.98 -8.04
N LEU A 212 -15.69 -13.32 -9.25
CA LEU A 212 -16.55 -12.48 -10.08
C LEU A 212 -18.03 -12.90 -10.02
N SER A 213 -18.35 -14.03 -9.38
CA SER A 213 -19.71 -14.60 -9.33
C SER A 213 -20.47 -14.31 -8.02
N ASP A 214 -19.84 -13.66 -7.04
CA ASP A 214 -20.51 -13.30 -5.79
C ASP A 214 -21.39 -12.03 -5.96
N PRO A 215 -22.66 -12.05 -5.51
CA PRO A 215 -23.51 -10.86 -5.55
C PRO A 215 -22.91 -9.67 -4.80
N VAL A 216 -22.82 -8.53 -5.46
CA VAL A 216 -22.25 -7.30 -4.91
C VAL A 216 -23.11 -6.70 -3.79
N GLY A 217 -24.41 -6.92 -3.83
CA GLY A 217 -25.32 -6.70 -2.70
C GLY A 217 -25.82 -5.26 -2.50
N VAL A 218 -26.06 -4.91 -1.24
CA VAL A 218 -26.45 -3.56 -0.83
C VAL A 218 -25.20 -2.71 -0.63
N VAL A 219 -25.07 -1.60 -1.36
CA VAL A 219 -23.78 -0.94 -1.61
C VAL A 219 -23.54 0.34 -0.83
N TRP A 220 -24.58 1.05 -0.39
CA TRP A 220 -24.43 2.20 0.51
C TRP A 220 -25.69 2.49 1.30
N VAL A 221 -25.52 3.15 2.44
CA VAL A 221 -26.62 3.65 3.29
C VAL A 221 -26.36 5.11 3.64
N THR A 222 -27.35 5.98 3.40
CA THR A 222 -27.22 7.42 3.64
C THR A 222 -28.44 7.95 4.39
N PHE A 223 -28.19 8.61 5.51
CA PHE A 223 -29.23 9.25 6.32
C PHE A 223 -29.50 10.68 5.85
N ASP A 224 -30.75 11.13 5.94
CA ASP A 224 -31.08 12.56 5.90
C ASP A 224 -31.16 13.09 7.34
N PRO A 225 -30.11 13.74 7.85
CA PRO A 225 -30.03 14.17 9.25
C PRO A 225 -31.14 15.16 9.64
N SER A 226 -31.74 15.87 8.67
CA SER A 226 -32.80 16.86 8.92
C SER A 226 -34.12 16.24 9.38
N THR A 227 -34.27 14.92 9.20
CA THR A 227 -35.51 14.19 9.50
C THR A 227 -35.50 13.50 10.87
N GLY A 228 -34.50 13.79 11.70
CA GLY A 228 -34.43 13.36 13.09
C GLY A 228 -34.14 14.54 14.03
N THR A 229 -34.04 14.25 15.31
CA THR A 229 -33.57 15.19 16.34
C THR A 229 -32.60 14.47 17.26
N PRO A 230 -31.60 15.15 17.86
CA PRO A 230 -30.63 14.49 18.74
C PRO A 230 -31.29 13.61 19.81
N GLY A 231 -30.85 12.34 19.90
CA GLY A 231 -31.42 11.31 20.76
C GLY A 231 -32.70 10.64 20.22
N SER A 232 -33.07 10.88 18.97
CA SER A 232 -34.22 10.24 18.31
C SER A 232 -33.85 9.75 16.91
N PRO A 233 -34.31 8.54 16.50
CA PRO A 233 -33.93 7.95 15.22
C PRO A 233 -34.30 8.83 14.03
N THR A 234 -33.37 9.00 13.10
CA THR A 234 -33.56 9.67 11.81
C THR A 234 -34.64 8.93 11.01
N LYS A 235 -35.63 9.68 10.48
CA LYS A 235 -36.77 9.06 9.79
C LYS A 235 -36.48 8.66 8.36
N THR A 236 -35.80 9.53 7.60
CA THR A 236 -35.49 9.29 6.20
C THR A 236 -34.12 8.63 6.04
N ILE A 237 -34.12 7.44 5.43
CA ILE A 237 -32.91 6.65 5.17
C ILE A 237 -32.95 6.22 3.71
N TYR A 238 -31.87 6.45 2.97
CA TYR A 238 -31.66 6.04 1.59
C TYR A 238 -30.70 4.85 1.53
N VAL A 239 -30.98 3.89 0.66
CA VAL A 239 -30.17 2.68 0.49
C VAL A 239 -29.99 2.38 -0.99
N GLY A 240 -28.73 2.26 -1.43
CA GLY A 240 -28.37 1.86 -2.79
C GLY A 240 -28.16 0.36 -2.90
N VAL A 241 -28.64 -0.23 -4.00
CA VAL A 241 -28.62 -1.67 -4.24
C VAL A 241 -28.04 -1.95 -5.63
N ALA A 242 -27.08 -2.88 -5.71
CA ALA A 242 -26.52 -3.36 -6.96
C ALA A 242 -27.47 -4.37 -7.62
N ASP A 243 -28.39 -3.86 -8.45
CA ASP A 243 -29.32 -4.66 -9.24
C ASP A 243 -29.45 -4.08 -10.65
N ASN A 244 -29.06 -4.85 -11.65
CA ASN A 244 -29.07 -4.38 -13.04
C ASN A 244 -30.08 -5.15 -13.91
N ARG A 245 -31.01 -5.88 -13.28
CA ARG A 245 -32.11 -6.56 -13.98
C ARG A 245 -32.96 -5.53 -14.73
N SER A 246 -33.53 -5.96 -15.86
CA SER A 246 -34.37 -5.08 -16.68
C SER A 246 -35.56 -4.54 -15.87
N GLY A 247 -35.64 -3.21 -15.73
CA GLY A 247 -36.66 -2.50 -14.96
C GLY A 247 -36.45 -2.51 -13.45
N ALA A 248 -35.28 -2.93 -12.97
CA ALA A 248 -34.94 -2.89 -11.55
C ALA A 248 -34.90 -1.47 -10.99
N TYR A 249 -35.23 -1.38 -9.71
CA TYR A 249 -35.06 -0.18 -8.88
C TYR A 249 -33.77 -0.34 -8.08
N ASN A 250 -33.01 0.74 -7.94
CA ASN A 250 -31.71 0.70 -7.29
C ASN A 250 -31.69 1.47 -5.96
N ILE A 251 -32.59 2.42 -5.79
CA ILE A 251 -32.62 3.34 -4.66
C ILE A 251 -33.88 3.12 -3.83
N TYR A 252 -33.69 2.55 -2.64
CA TYR A 252 -34.75 2.35 -1.67
C TYR A 252 -34.73 3.44 -0.61
N ARG A 253 -35.91 3.82 -0.12
CA ARG A 253 -36.08 4.82 0.93
C ARG A 253 -37.02 4.31 2.01
N SER A 254 -36.63 4.55 3.26
CA SER A 254 -37.55 4.58 4.40
C SER A 254 -37.85 6.02 4.78
N THR A 255 -39.05 6.29 5.28
CA THR A 255 -39.45 7.60 5.86
C THR A 255 -39.98 7.45 7.29
N ASP A 256 -39.80 6.27 7.88
CA ASP A 256 -40.32 5.86 9.18
C ASP A 256 -39.24 5.14 10.02
N ALA A 257 -37.98 5.58 9.88
CA ALA A 257 -36.81 5.05 10.58
C ALA A 257 -36.58 3.54 10.35
N GLY A 258 -36.76 3.10 9.10
CA GLY A 258 -36.50 1.74 8.64
C GLY A 258 -37.61 0.73 8.93
N ALA A 259 -38.80 1.17 9.35
CA ALA A 259 -39.94 0.29 9.59
C ALA A 259 -40.59 -0.19 8.28
N THR A 260 -40.56 0.62 7.22
CA THR A 260 -40.94 0.25 5.86
C THR A 260 -39.94 0.79 4.83
N TRP A 261 -39.87 0.12 3.68
CA TRP A 261 -38.95 0.42 2.59
C TRP A 261 -39.69 0.36 1.26
N ALA A 262 -39.45 1.34 0.39
CA ALA A 262 -40.00 1.36 -0.96
C ALA A 262 -38.97 1.98 -1.92
N PRO A 263 -38.99 1.60 -3.22
CA PRO A 263 -38.21 2.31 -4.23
C PRO A 263 -38.70 3.75 -4.35
N ILE A 264 -37.83 4.67 -4.79
CA ILE A 264 -38.21 6.07 -4.97
C ILE A 264 -38.91 6.22 -6.33
N PRO A 265 -40.18 6.68 -6.38
CA PRO A 265 -40.89 6.83 -7.63
C PRO A 265 -40.13 7.73 -8.63
N GLY A 266 -40.03 7.26 -9.88
CA GLY A 266 -39.38 8.01 -10.96
C GLY A 266 -37.85 7.96 -10.96
N GLU A 267 -37.22 7.10 -10.15
CA GLU A 267 -35.78 6.88 -10.21
C GLU A 267 -35.34 6.38 -11.60
N PRO A 268 -34.08 6.65 -12.02
CA PRO A 268 -33.59 6.15 -13.29
C PRO A 268 -33.54 4.62 -13.31
N THR A 269 -34.15 4.03 -14.34
CA THR A 269 -34.13 2.58 -14.58
C THR A 269 -33.64 2.26 -15.98
N CYS A 270 -33.15 1.04 -16.19
CA CYS A 270 -32.75 0.53 -17.50
C CYS A 270 -33.55 -0.72 -17.86
N SER A 271 -33.95 -0.84 -19.12
CA SER A 271 -34.58 -2.04 -19.68
C SER A 271 -33.65 -2.71 -20.69
N VAL A 272 -33.76 -4.03 -20.81
CA VAL A 272 -32.95 -4.83 -21.73
C VAL A 272 -33.87 -5.56 -22.70
N SER A 273 -33.60 -5.42 -24.00
CA SER A 273 -34.33 -6.13 -25.07
C SER A 273 -33.32 -6.75 -26.04
N GLY A 274 -33.21 -8.09 -26.01
CA GLY A 274 -32.09 -8.78 -26.65
C GLY A 274 -30.77 -8.30 -26.05
N THR A 275 -29.85 -7.84 -26.90
CA THR A 275 -28.55 -7.27 -26.50
C THR A 275 -28.58 -5.75 -26.32
N THR A 276 -29.74 -5.10 -26.47
CA THR A 276 -29.85 -3.63 -26.38
C THR A 276 -30.30 -3.22 -24.99
N VAL A 277 -29.51 -2.39 -24.34
CA VAL A 277 -29.86 -1.73 -23.08
C VAL A 277 -30.40 -0.33 -23.38
N THR A 278 -31.49 0.07 -22.74
CA THR A 278 -32.05 1.42 -22.82
C THR A 278 -32.34 1.95 -21.43
N CYS A 279 -31.77 3.09 -21.07
CA CYS A 279 -31.97 3.69 -19.75
C CYS A 279 -32.81 4.97 -19.81
N THR A 280 -33.45 5.26 -18.69
CA THR A 280 -34.19 6.49 -18.45
C THR A 280 -33.29 7.70 -18.75
N GLY A 281 -33.83 8.68 -19.47
CA GLY A 281 -33.07 9.84 -19.94
C GLY A 281 -32.15 9.56 -21.15
N GLY A 282 -32.39 8.47 -21.90
CA GLY A 282 -32.00 8.36 -23.30
C GLY A 282 -30.68 7.64 -23.60
N ALA A 283 -30.01 7.05 -22.60
CA ALA A 283 -28.81 6.25 -22.86
C ALA A 283 -29.19 4.92 -23.54
N THR A 284 -28.40 4.50 -24.54
CA THR A 284 -28.63 3.24 -25.26
C THR A 284 -27.30 2.65 -25.73
N TRP A 285 -27.08 1.37 -25.47
CA TRP A 285 -25.89 0.64 -25.93
C TRP A 285 -26.21 -0.83 -26.22
N SER A 286 -25.29 -1.51 -26.91
CA SER A 286 -25.37 -2.94 -27.14
C SER A 286 -24.33 -3.67 -26.29
N THR A 287 -24.72 -4.83 -25.78
CA THR A 287 -23.86 -5.77 -25.05
C THR A 287 -23.48 -6.94 -25.94
N THR A 288 -22.44 -7.69 -25.57
CA THR A 288 -21.94 -8.85 -26.33
C THR A 288 -22.64 -10.17 -25.95
N SER A 289 -23.51 -10.14 -24.94
CA SER A 289 -24.37 -11.23 -24.47
C SER A 289 -25.75 -10.68 -24.11
N ASP A 290 -26.77 -11.53 -23.97
CA ASP A 290 -28.10 -11.16 -23.44
C ASP A 290 -28.06 -10.73 -21.93
N ALA A 291 -26.92 -10.23 -21.46
CA ALA A 291 -26.69 -9.86 -20.07
C ALA A 291 -27.57 -8.68 -19.66
N SER A 292 -28.26 -8.85 -18.53
CA SER A 292 -28.81 -7.75 -17.74
C SER A 292 -27.63 -6.85 -17.36
N THR A 293 -27.50 -5.70 -18.00
CA THR A 293 -26.44 -4.70 -17.73
C THR A 293 -27.08 -3.32 -17.72
N GLY A 294 -27.99 -3.09 -16.77
CA GLY A 294 -28.39 -1.74 -16.38
C GLY A 294 -27.31 -1.04 -15.53
N TYR A 295 -27.60 0.20 -15.16
CA TYR A 295 -26.74 0.96 -14.24
C TYR A 295 -26.78 0.41 -12.80
N LEU A 296 -25.68 0.67 -12.07
CA LEU A 296 -25.47 0.37 -10.67
C LEU A 296 -25.12 1.67 -9.92
N PRO A 297 -25.69 1.94 -8.74
CA PRO A 297 -25.44 3.18 -7.99
C PRO A 297 -24.15 3.08 -7.17
N HIS A 298 -23.06 3.70 -7.61
CA HIS A 298 -21.77 3.60 -6.91
C HIS A 298 -21.76 4.33 -5.57
N GLN A 299 -22.25 5.57 -5.56
CA GLN A 299 -22.27 6.44 -4.38
C GLN A 299 -23.61 7.17 -4.31
N GLY A 300 -24.13 7.36 -3.10
CA GLY A 300 -25.33 8.14 -2.83
C GLY A 300 -25.13 9.06 -1.63
N LYS A 301 -25.07 10.38 -1.84
CA LYS A 301 -24.78 11.35 -0.77
C LYS A 301 -25.81 12.47 -0.74
N VAL A 302 -26.16 12.93 0.46
CA VAL A 302 -27.07 14.07 0.67
C VAL A 302 -26.28 15.34 0.92
N ASP A 303 -26.76 16.47 0.42
CA ASP A 303 -26.30 17.80 0.87
C ASP A 303 -27.01 18.27 2.13
N SER A 304 -26.59 19.43 2.65
CA SER A 304 -27.16 20.04 3.85
C SER A 304 -28.63 20.47 3.70
N GLN A 305 -29.21 20.40 2.50
CA GLN A 305 -30.63 20.63 2.22
C GLN A 305 -31.44 19.33 2.02
N GLY A 306 -30.79 18.17 2.14
CA GLY A 306 -31.42 16.86 1.94
C GLY A 306 -31.55 16.45 0.47
N THR A 307 -30.96 17.18 -0.48
CA THR A 307 -30.91 16.72 -1.88
C THR A 307 -29.98 15.53 -1.98
N LEU A 308 -30.47 14.40 -2.51
CA LEU A 308 -29.68 13.21 -2.75
C LEU A 308 -29.04 13.29 -4.13
N TYR A 309 -27.72 13.10 -4.21
CA TYR A 309 -26.98 12.93 -5.45
C TYR A 309 -26.53 11.48 -5.57
N VAL A 310 -26.61 10.91 -6.78
CA VAL A 310 -26.24 9.53 -7.05
C VAL A 310 -25.40 9.45 -8.32
N THR A 311 -24.28 8.75 -8.23
CA THR A 311 -23.43 8.40 -9.39
C THR A 311 -23.71 6.97 -9.82
N TYR A 312 -23.77 6.76 -11.14
CA TYR A 312 -24.06 5.46 -11.75
C TYR A 312 -22.98 5.04 -12.74
N SER A 313 -22.74 3.74 -12.80
CA SER A 313 -21.90 3.04 -13.77
C SER A 313 -22.62 1.78 -14.25
N ASP A 314 -22.35 1.31 -15.47
CA ASP A 314 -22.83 0.01 -15.99
C ASP A 314 -22.12 -1.20 -15.38
N TRP A 315 -20.98 -0.98 -14.71
CA TRP A 315 -20.23 -1.99 -13.99
C TRP A 315 -19.87 -1.52 -12.58
N GLU A 316 -19.68 -2.47 -11.68
CA GLU A 316 -19.44 -2.30 -10.25
C GLU A 316 -18.08 -1.70 -9.86
N GLY A 317 -17.11 -1.66 -10.78
CA GLY A 317 -15.77 -1.19 -10.49
C GLY A 317 -14.95 -2.15 -9.59
N PRO A 318 -13.72 -1.79 -9.21
CA PRO A 318 -13.09 -0.49 -9.48
C PRO A 318 -12.37 -0.43 -10.83
N TYR A 319 -12.30 -1.53 -11.61
CA TYR A 319 -11.46 -1.59 -12.82
C TYR A 319 -12.21 -1.33 -14.13
N ASN A 320 -13.49 -1.70 -14.17
CA ASN A 320 -14.40 -1.59 -15.31
C ASN A 320 -15.32 -0.35 -15.13
N GLY A 321 -16.27 -0.16 -16.04
CA GLY A 321 -17.16 1.01 -16.09
C GLY A 321 -16.96 1.80 -17.38
N SER A 322 -17.95 1.70 -18.27
CA SER A 322 -17.90 2.20 -19.64
C SER A 322 -19.06 3.12 -20.01
N ARG A 323 -20.11 3.15 -19.19
CA ARG A 323 -21.31 3.96 -19.35
C ARG A 323 -21.78 4.43 -17.99
N GLY A 324 -22.29 5.65 -17.90
CA GLY A 324 -22.83 6.14 -16.63
C GLY A 324 -23.69 7.39 -16.73
N ASP A 325 -24.31 7.73 -15.61
CA ASP A 325 -25.04 8.98 -15.45
C ASP A 325 -24.90 9.49 -14.00
N VAL A 326 -25.14 10.79 -13.80
CA VAL A 326 -25.28 11.40 -12.48
C VAL A 326 -26.69 11.95 -12.35
N TRP A 327 -27.35 11.65 -11.25
CA TRP A 327 -28.72 12.07 -10.98
C TRP A 327 -28.83 12.74 -9.63
N LYS A 328 -29.79 13.67 -9.50
CA LYS A 328 -30.21 14.20 -8.20
C LYS A 328 -31.68 13.95 -7.95
N PHE A 329 -32.03 13.69 -6.70
CA PHE A 329 -33.38 13.59 -6.19
C PHE A 329 -33.63 14.71 -5.17
N THR A 330 -34.68 15.50 -5.40
CA THR A 330 -35.07 16.59 -4.50
C THR A 330 -36.32 16.17 -3.70
N PRO A 331 -36.18 15.85 -2.39
CA PRO A 331 -37.29 15.26 -1.61
C PRO A 331 -38.50 16.16 -1.48
N SER A 332 -38.31 17.47 -1.41
CA SER A 332 -39.37 18.47 -1.27
C SER A 332 -40.35 18.49 -2.45
N THR A 333 -39.90 18.09 -3.64
CA THR A 333 -40.74 18.01 -4.85
C THR A 333 -40.95 16.57 -5.33
N GLY A 334 -40.21 15.60 -4.78
CA GLY A 334 -40.22 14.21 -5.24
C GLY A 334 -39.67 14.02 -6.66
N THR A 335 -38.79 14.91 -7.13
CA THR A 335 -38.33 14.95 -8.53
C THR A 335 -36.92 14.39 -8.69
N TRP A 336 -36.73 13.53 -9.68
CA TRP A 336 -35.43 13.12 -10.19
C TRP A 336 -35.01 14.00 -11.38
N THR A 337 -33.75 14.46 -11.39
CA THR A 337 -33.17 15.25 -12.48
C THR A 337 -31.84 14.63 -12.91
N LYS A 338 -31.71 14.35 -14.21
CA LYS A 338 -30.41 13.96 -14.79
C LYS A 338 -29.51 15.19 -14.83
N ILE A 339 -28.31 15.04 -14.27
CA ILE A 339 -27.31 16.10 -14.16
C ILE A 339 -25.94 15.62 -14.61
N SER A 340 -25.85 14.60 -15.46
CA SER A 340 -24.57 14.03 -15.91
C SER A 340 -23.69 15.08 -16.62
N PRO A 341 -22.39 15.21 -16.27
CA PRO A 341 -21.45 16.07 -17.01
C PRO A 341 -21.35 15.69 -18.49
N VAL A 342 -21.17 14.39 -18.75
CA VAL A 342 -21.32 13.73 -20.05
C VAL A 342 -22.46 12.73 -19.89
N PRO A 343 -23.66 12.99 -20.45
CA PRO A 343 -24.81 12.11 -20.27
C PRO A 343 -24.68 10.85 -21.12
N GLY A 344 -25.18 9.72 -20.63
CA GLY A 344 -25.14 8.46 -21.39
C GLY A 344 -25.93 8.48 -22.72
N SER A 345 -26.75 9.52 -22.95
CA SER A 345 -27.37 9.78 -24.26
C SER A 345 -26.37 10.30 -25.31
N ASP A 346 -25.21 10.79 -24.89
CA ASP A 346 -24.10 11.21 -25.76
C ASP A 346 -23.14 10.02 -25.97
N SER A 347 -23.60 9.05 -26.76
CA SER A 347 -22.89 7.78 -26.99
C SER A 347 -21.50 7.92 -27.62
N ALA A 348 -21.19 9.10 -28.18
CA ALA A 348 -19.88 9.40 -28.76
C ALA A 348 -18.82 9.75 -27.69
N ASN A 349 -19.25 10.26 -26.52
CA ASN A 349 -18.35 10.75 -25.47
C ASN A 349 -18.52 10.01 -24.12
N ASP A 350 -19.60 9.26 -23.94
CA ASP A 350 -19.82 8.39 -22.80
C ASP A 350 -19.02 7.08 -22.97
N TYR A 351 -17.83 7.02 -22.37
CA TYR A 351 -16.95 5.84 -22.40
C TYR A 351 -16.47 5.43 -21.00
N PHE A 352 -17.11 5.95 -19.95
CA PHE A 352 -16.83 5.68 -18.55
C PHE A 352 -18.12 5.77 -17.71
N GLY A 353 -18.16 5.06 -16.59
CA GLY A 353 -19.16 5.28 -15.53
C GLY A 353 -18.78 6.46 -14.62
N TYR A 354 -19.64 6.77 -13.66
CA TYR A 354 -19.34 7.70 -12.57
C TYR A 354 -19.25 6.97 -11.25
N GLY A 355 -18.13 7.18 -10.54
CA GLY A 355 -17.89 6.65 -9.20
C GLY A 355 -17.83 7.77 -8.17
N GLY A 356 -16.60 8.23 -7.85
CA GLY A 356 -16.33 9.29 -6.87
C GLY A 356 -17.36 10.41 -6.88
N LEU A 357 -17.94 10.68 -5.71
CA LEU A 357 -18.94 11.70 -5.48
C LEU A 357 -18.58 12.45 -4.19
N ALA A 358 -18.18 13.71 -4.30
CA ALA A 358 -17.98 14.59 -3.17
C ALA A 358 -19.03 15.68 -3.13
N VAL A 359 -19.60 15.94 -1.95
CA VAL A 359 -20.60 16.98 -1.72
C VAL A 359 -20.01 18.01 -0.77
N ASP A 360 -20.07 19.28 -1.15
CA ASP A 360 -19.68 20.37 -0.26
C ASP A 360 -20.80 20.65 0.74
N TRP A 361 -20.57 20.32 2.01
CA TRP A 361 -21.56 20.51 3.07
C TRP A 361 -21.84 22.00 3.35
N GLN A 362 -20.85 22.88 3.14
CA GLN A 362 -20.96 24.31 3.40
C GLN A 362 -21.71 25.04 2.28
N HIS A 363 -21.70 24.49 1.07
CA HIS A 363 -22.32 25.07 -0.12
C HIS A 363 -23.20 24.05 -0.87
N PRO A 364 -24.47 23.84 -0.44
CA PRO A 364 -25.37 22.87 -1.08
C PRO A 364 -25.54 23.17 -2.56
N GLY A 365 -25.55 22.12 -3.39
CA GLY A 365 -25.47 22.23 -4.84
C GLY A 365 -24.04 22.27 -5.41
N THR A 366 -23.01 22.38 -4.56
CA THR A 366 -21.62 22.21 -4.99
C THR A 366 -21.17 20.76 -4.82
N ILE A 367 -20.87 20.09 -5.94
CA ILE A 367 -20.41 18.70 -5.94
C ILE A 367 -19.26 18.48 -6.93
N VAL A 368 -18.47 17.44 -6.70
CA VAL A 368 -17.45 16.94 -7.62
C VAL A 368 -17.74 15.47 -7.91
N VAL A 369 -17.64 15.06 -9.17
CA VAL A 369 -17.76 13.66 -9.59
C VAL A 369 -16.55 13.19 -10.39
N ALA A 370 -16.23 11.90 -10.33
CA ALA A 370 -15.09 11.29 -11.02
C ALA A 370 -15.52 10.22 -12.03
N SER A 371 -14.76 10.09 -13.13
CA SER A 371 -14.90 8.98 -14.10
C SER A 371 -14.38 7.66 -13.53
N VAL A 372 -15.15 6.58 -13.63
CA VAL A 372 -14.76 5.19 -13.30
C VAL A 372 -15.16 4.28 -14.48
N ASN A 373 -14.25 3.90 -15.39
CA ASN A 373 -12.87 4.39 -15.49
C ASN A 373 -12.56 5.00 -16.85
N SER A 374 -12.06 6.24 -16.82
CA SER A 374 -11.34 6.82 -17.95
C SER A 374 -9.85 6.46 -17.84
N TRP A 375 -9.47 5.30 -18.38
CA TRP A 375 -8.07 4.85 -18.36
C TRP A 375 -7.15 5.70 -19.24
N TRP A 376 -7.69 6.26 -20.33
CA TRP A 376 -6.97 7.09 -21.30
C TRP A 376 -7.76 8.36 -21.64
N PRO A 377 -7.10 9.52 -21.86
CA PRO A 377 -5.66 9.75 -21.63
C PRO A 377 -5.32 9.80 -20.13
N ASP A 378 -6.32 10.04 -19.29
CA ASP A 378 -6.26 10.18 -17.84
C ASP A 378 -7.69 10.11 -17.26
N ALA A 379 -7.82 10.03 -15.93
CA ALA A 379 -9.10 10.24 -15.27
C ALA A 379 -9.64 11.66 -15.52
N GLN A 380 -10.96 11.83 -15.38
CA GLN A 380 -11.62 13.12 -15.44
C GLN A 380 -12.36 13.38 -14.13
N LEU A 381 -12.23 14.60 -13.61
CA LEU A 381 -13.03 15.10 -12.50
C LEU A 381 -13.90 16.24 -13.03
N PHE A 382 -15.16 16.30 -12.59
CA PHE A 382 -16.10 17.35 -12.97
C PHE A 382 -16.63 18.02 -11.72
N ARG A 383 -16.63 19.35 -11.70
CA ARG A 383 -17.16 20.17 -10.60
C ARG A 383 -18.39 20.95 -11.06
N THR A 384 -19.37 21.11 -10.17
CA THR A 384 -20.51 22.01 -10.34
C THR A 384 -20.72 22.79 -9.05
N THR A 385 -21.23 24.02 -9.16
CA THR A 385 -21.59 24.91 -8.04
C THR A 385 -23.07 25.28 -8.05
N ASN A 386 -23.85 24.73 -8.99
CA ASN A 386 -25.26 25.07 -9.21
C ASN A 386 -26.19 23.84 -9.26
N GLY A 387 -25.81 22.80 -8.51
CA GLY A 387 -26.60 21.57 -8.37
C GLY A 387 -26.65 20.76 -9.65
N GLY A 388 -25.58 20.77 -10.45
CA GLY A 388 -25.43 19.96 -11.66
C GLY A 388 -26.12 20.53 -12.91
N ALA A 389 -26.50 21.81 -12.91
CA ALA A 389 -27.04 22.45 -14.11
C ALA A 389 -25.94 22.71 -15.16
N THR A 390 -24.73 23.03 -14.71
CA THR A 390 -23.52 23.13 -15.55
C THR A 390 -22.33 22.48 -14.84
N TRP A 391 -21.37 22.00 -15.62
CA TRP A 391 -20.18 21.32 -15.12
C TRP A 391 -18.89 21.89 -15.69
N GLU A 392 -17.84 21.83 -14.87
CA GLU A 392 -16.51 22.29 -15.17
C GLU A 392 -15.56 21.08 -15.10
N PRO A 393 -14.95 20.64 -16.22
CA PRO A 393 -13.99 19.55 -16.23
C PRO A 393 -12.61 20.02 -15.73
N ILE A 394 -11.83 19.14 -15.10
CA ILE A 394 -10.49 19.49 -14.56
C ILE A 394 -9.43 19.58 -15.66
N TRP A 395 -9.71 19.03 -16.85
CA TRP A 395 -8.96 19.29 -18.07
C TRP A 395 -9.86 19.23 -19.31
N THR A 396 -9.45 19.91 -20.37
CA THR A 396 -10.14 19.90 -21.67
C THR A 396 -9.16 19.65 -22.81
N TRP A 397 -9.67 19.17 -23.94
CA TRP A 397 -8.89 19.17 -25.19
C TRP A 397 -8.71 20.60 -25.67
N ALA A 398 -7.46 21.01 -25.91
CA ALA A 398 -7.17 22.26 -26.61
C ALA A 398 -7.24 22.01 -28.12
N SER A 399 -6.28 21.24 -28.63
CA SER A 399 -6.27 20.64 -29.96
C SER A 399 -5.52 19.33 -29.84
N TYR A 400 -6.12 18.20 -30.23
CA TYR A 400 -5.48 16.89 -30.07
C TYR A 400 -4.04 16.88 -30.67
N PRO A 401 -3.03 16.36 -29.94
CA PRO A 401 -3.09 15.66 -28.65
C PRO A 401 -2.94 16.56 -27.39
N ASN A 402 -2.92 17.88 -27.55
CA ASN A 402 -2.70 18.81 -26.43
C ASN A 402 -3.95 19.02 -25.56
N ARG A 403 -3.74 19.16 -24.24
CA ARG A 403 -4.77 19.42 -23.23
C ARG A 403 -4.53 20.77 -22.53
N ASN A 404 -5.61 21.46 -22.20
CA ASN A 404 -5.59 22.50 -21.18
C ASN A 404 -5.83 21.82 -19.82
N LEU A 405 -4.88 21.97 -18.90
CA LEU A 405 -4.96 21.41 -17.55
C LEU A 405 -5.32 22.53 -16.57
N TYR A 406 -6.34 22.32 -15.75
CA TYR A 406 -6.75 23.27 -14.71
C TYR A 406 -6.26 22.83 -13.32
N TYR A 407 -5.16 22.10 -13.31
CA TYR A 407 -4.55 21.54 -12.12
C TYR A 407 -3.03 21.41 -12.25
N THR A 408 -2.37 21.27 -11.10
CA THR A 408 -1.00 20.75 -10.98
C THR A 408 -0.96 19.62 -9.97
N ILE A 409 0.02 18.73 -10.07
CA ILE A 409 0.23 17.65 -9.09
C ILE A 409 1.67 17.73 -8.55
N ASP A 410 1.79 17.87 -7.24
CA ASP A 410 3.05 17.74 -6.50
C ASP A 410 3.18 16.32 -5.95
N VAL A 411 4.14 15.56 -6.49
CA VAL A 411 4.46 14.20 -6.01
C VAL A 411 5.75 14.15 -5.20
N SER A 412 6.18 15.27 -4.59
CA SER A 412 7.43 15.32 -3.81
C SER A 412 7.52 14.26 -2.70
N ASN A 413 6.38 13.81 -2.18
CA ASN A 413 6.29 12.79 -1.14
C ASN A 413 6.42 11.36 -1.69
N ALA A 414 6.18 11.17 -2.99
CA ALA A 414 6.25 9.89 -3.69
C ALA A 414 6.73 10.10 -5.14
N PRO A 415 8.00 10.45 -5.37
CA PRO A 415 8.50 10.85 -6.69
C PRO A 415 8.37 9.75 -7.76
N TRP A 416 8.25 8.50 -7.34
CA TRP A 416 8.06 7.35 -8.20
C TRP A 416 6.68 7.26 -8.86
N LEU A 417 5.71 8.13 -8.51
CA LEU A 417 4.36 8.17 -9.10
C LEU A 417 4.30 8.55 -10.59
N ASP A 418 5.44 8.84 -11.22
CA ASP A 418 5.55 8.88 -12.67
C ASP A 418 5.73 7.49 -13.32
N PHE A 419 5.83 6.44 -12.50
CA PHE A 419 6.02 5.05 -12.93
C PHE A 419 7.19 4.88 -13.89
N GLY A 420 8.25 5.70 -13.74
CA GLY A 420 9.43 5.71 -14.60
C GLY A 420 9.22 6.38 -15.96
N ASN A 421 8.03 6.92 -16.24
CA ASN A 421 7.73 7.63 -17.49
C ASN A 421 8.34 9.04 -17.53
N LYS A 422 9.67 9.12 -17.69
CA LYS A 422 10.41 10.39 -17.75
C LYS A 422 10.23 11.15 -19.07
N ASN A 423 9.70 10.50 -20.11
CA ASN A 423 9.48 11.07 -21.44
C ASN A 423 8.03 10.83 -21.89
N PRO A 424 7.04 11.44 -21.22
CA PRO A 424 5.64 11.22 -21.55
C PRO A 424 5.31 11.69 -22.97
N VAL A 425 4.54 10.89 -23.70
CA VAL A 425 4.05 11.23 -25.04
C VAL A 425 2.61 11.76 -24.90
N PRO A 426 2.33 13.02 -25.30
CA PRO A 426 0.97 13.55 -25.29
C PRO A 426 0.00 12.62 -26.03
N PRO A 427 -1.22 12.43 -25.51
CA PRO A 427 -1.86 13.21 -24.43
C PRO A 427 -1.59 12.70 -23.00
N VAL A 428 -0.92 11.57 -22.83
CA VAL A 428 -0.74 10.91 -21.53
C VAL A 428 0.32 11.65 -20.71
N PRO A 429 0.03 12.07 -19.47
CA PRO A 429 1.01 12.77 -18.64
C PRO A 429 1.97 11.76 -17.98
N ALA A 430 3.10 12.24 -17.46
CA ALA A 430 4.01 11.41 -16.67
C ALA A 430 3.36 11.00 -15.35
N VAL A 431 2.87 11.98 -14.59
CA VAL A 431 2.04 11.78 -13.40
C VAL A 431 0.58 11.99 -13.80
N LYS A 432 -0.22 10.95 -13.61
CA LYS A 432 -1.66 10.97 -13.90
C LYS A 432 -2.45 11.56 -12.75
N LEU A 433 -3.59 12.15 -13.07
CA LEU A 433 -4.59 12.56 -12.08
C LEU A 433 -5.08 11.36 -11.26
N GLY A 434 -5.16 10.19 -11.90
CA GLY A 434 -5.37 8.91 -11.23
C GLY A 434 -6.13 7.90 -12.10
N TRP A 435 -6.60 6.85 -11.43
CA TRP A 435 -7.48 5.80 -11.93
C TRP A 435 -8.12 5.11 -10.72
N MET A 436 -9.23 4.39 -10.92
CA MET A 436 -10.00 3.77 -9.82
C MET A 436 -10.47 4.80 -8.79
N ILE A 437 -10.90 5.99 -9.23
CA ILE A 437 -11.30 7.09 -8.33
C ILE A 437 -12.76 6.89 -7.89
N GLU A 438 -12.94 6.04 -6.89
CA GLU A 438 -14.26 5.71 -6.31
C GLU A 438 -14.53 6.49 -5.03
N GLY A 439 -13.54 6.59 -4.14
CA GLY A 439 -13.65 7.34 -2.90
C GLY A 439 -13.09 8.76 -3.02
N MET A 440 -13.94 9.75 -2.79
CA MET A 440 -13.62 11.17 -2.88
C MET A 440 -14.56 11.98 -1.98
N ASN A 441 -13.98 12.88 -1.17
CA ASN A 441 -14.75 13.71 -0.24
C ASN A 441 -14.15 15.12 -0.12
N ILE A 442 -15.03 16.13 -0.10
CA ILE A 442 -14.72 17.52 0.28
C ILE A 442 -14.81 17.59 1.81
N ASP A 443 -13.87 18.30 2.42
CA ASP A 443 -13.87 18.50 3.86
C ASP A 443 -15.11 19.31 4.29
N PRO A 444 -15.97 18.77 5.17
CA PRO A 444 -17.19 19.46 5.62
C PRO A 444 -16.93 20.76 6.39
N PHE A 445 -15.68 21.04 6.77
CA PHE A 445 -15.25 22.28 7.44
C PHE A 445 -14.45 23.22 6.55
N ASN A 446 -14.10 22.81 5.34
CA ASN A 446 -13.26 23.58 4.44
C ASN A 446 -13.50 23.22 2.97
N SER A 447 -14.31 24.00 2.28
CA SER A 447 -14.58 23.86 0.84
C SER A 447 -13.34 23.87 -0.06
N ASP A 448 -12.20 24.39 0.40
CA ASP A 448 -10.93 24.34 -0.33
C ASP A 448 -10.20 22.99 -0.20
N ARG A 449 -10.56 22.15 0.78
CA ARG A 449 -9.91 20.87 1.00
C ARG A 449 -10.73 19.72 0.45
N MET A 450 -10.11 18.92 -0.41
CA MET A 450 -10.68 17.66 -0.92
C MET A 450 -9.58 16.61 -0.96
N MET A 451 -9.97 15.36 -0.69
CA MET A 451 -9.09 14.21 -0.81
C MET A 451 -9.77 13.14 -1.66
N TYR A 452 -8.98 12.39 -2.43
CA TYR A 452 -9.46 11.25 -3.21
C TYR A 452 -8.39 10.18 -3.37
N GLY A 453 -8.84 8.93 -3.34
CA GLY A 453 -8.02 7.75 -3.54
C GLY A 453 -7.85 7.37 -5.02
N THR A 454 -6.79 6.66 -5.31
CA THR A 454 -6.48 6.05 -6.61
C THR A 454 -5.95 4.65 -6.39
N GLY A 455 -5.79 3.86 -7.45
CA GLY A 455 -5.19 2.53 -7.36
C GLY A 455 -3.71 2.47 -6.92
N ALA A 456 -3.04 3.59 -6.65
CA ALA A 456 -1.63 3.59 -6.19
C ALA A 456 -1.31 4.62 -5.08
N THR A 457 -2.20 5.59 -4.83
CA THR A 457 -1.96 6.69 -3.90
C THR A 457 -3.23 7.42 -3.46
N LEU A 458 -3.07 8.35 -2.53
CA LEU A 458 -4.07 9.32 -2.10
C LEU A 458 -3.61 10.74 -2.44
N TYR A 459 -4.44 11.47 -3.19
CA TYR A 459 -4.22 12.88 -3.50
C TYR A 459 -5.09 13.80 -2.65
N ALA A 460 -4.57 14.97 -2.34
CA ALA A 460 -5.30 16.04 -1.67
C ALA A 460 -5.06 17.39 -2.33
N THR A 461 -6.04 18.29 -2.23
CA THR A 461 -5.88 19.72 -2.51
C THR A 461 -6.32 20.52 -1.29
N ASN A 462 -5.80 21.75 -1.17
CA ASN A 462 -6.21 22.74 -0.15
C ASN A 462 -6.57 24.09 -0.81
N ASN A 463 -6.90 24.09 -2.10
CA ASN A 463 -7.35 25.28 -2.82
C ASN A 463 -8.41 24.92 -3.89
N LEU A 464 -9.30 23.98 -3.58
CA LEU A 464 -10.29 23.47 -4.53
C LEU A 464 -11.15 24.57 -5.16
N THR A 465 -11.51 25.63 -4.43
CA THR A 465 -12.38 26.71 -4.95
C THR A 465 -11.69 27.56 -6.03
N ALA A 466 -10.37 27.42 -6.22
CA ALA A 466 -9.69 28.00 -7.38
C ALA A 466 -10.25 27.47 -8.70
N TRP A 467 -10.85 26.28 -8.71
CA TRP A 467 -11.53 25.70 -9.87
C TRP A 467 -12.70 26.56 -10.34
N ASP A 468 -13.43 27.21 -9.44
CA ASP A 468 -14.61 28.04 -9.77
C ASP A 468 -14.25 29.25 -10.68
N ASN A 469 -12.95 29.49 -10.90
CA ASN A 469 -12.40 30.50 -11.79
C ASN A 469 -11.45 29.90 -12.86
N TYR A 470 -11.59 28.63 -13.25
CA TYR A 470 -10.66 27.92 -14.14
C TYR A 470 -10.50 28.61 -15.52
N GLN A 471 -11.59 29.19 -16.04
CA GLN A 471 -11.58 29.91 -17.31
C GLN A 471 -10.72 31.18 -17.29
N ASN A 472 -10.45 31.73 -16.09
CA ASN A 472 -9.62 32.92 -15.90
C ASN A 472 -8.29 32.60 -15.20
N GLY A 473 -7.78 31.36 -15.36
CA GLY A 473 -6.47 30.95 -14.85
C GLY A 473 -6.47 30.39 -13.42
N GLY A 474 -7.64 30.04 -12.87
CA GLY A 474 -7.73 29.24 -11.65
C GLY A 474 -7.12 27.85 -11.85
N ILE A 475 -6.27 27.43 -10.90
CA ILE A 475 -5.55 26.14 -10.94
C ILE A 475 -5.69 25.44 -9.60
N VAL A 476 -6.16 24.19 -9.62
CA VAL A 476 -6.23 23.33 -8.43
C VAL A 476 -4.87 22.67 -8.18
N ASN A 477 -4.33 22.80 -6.98
CA ASN A 477 -3.04 22.22 -6.62
C ASN A 477 -3.27 20.91 -5.86
N PHE A 478 -3.05 19.79 -6.53
CA PHE A 478 -3.04 18.48 -5.90
C PHE A 478 -1.63 18.14 -5.37
N LYS A 479 -1.59 17.35 -4.30
CA LYS A 479 -0.36 16.82 -3.71
C LYS A 479 -0.57 15.38 -3.25
N SER A 480 0.43 14.51 -3.46
CA SER A 480 0.40 13.17 -2.87
C SER A 480 0.51 13.26 -1.35
N THR A 481 -0.51 12.75 -0.64
CA THR A 481 -0.65 12.92 0.82
C THR A 481 -0.69 11.58 1.57
N ALA A 482 -0.23 10.51 0.93
CA ALA A 482 -0.26 9.15 1.44
C ALA A 482 0.90 8.80 2.40
N LEU A 483 1.69 9.76 2.87
CA LEU A 483 2.76 9.49 3.83
C LEU A 483 2.21 8.78 5.08
N GLY A 484 2.77 7.62 5.41
CA GLY A 484 2.31 6.76 6.51
C GLY A 484 1.30 5.68 6.10
N ILE A 485 0.71 5.78 4.90
CA ILE A 485 0.02 4.67 4.23
C ILE A 485 1.09 3.87 3.50
N GLU A 486 1.16 2.58 3.78
CA GLU A 486 2.08 1.62 3.15
C GLU A 486 1.24 0.36 2.90
N GLU A 487 0.79 0.19 1.65
CA GLU A 487 -0.29 -0.73 1.26
C GLU A 487 0.17 -1.78 0.24
N GLU A 488 1.47 -1.86 -0.04
CA GLU A 488 1.98 -2.74 -1.07
C GLU A 488 1.85 -4.23 -0.69
N TYR A 489 1.66 -5.08 -1.70
CA TYR A 489 1.93 -6.51 -1.60
C TYR A 489 3.41 -6.78 -1.90
N VAL A 490 4.19 -7.01 -0.85
CA VAL A 490 5.63 -7.30 -0.95
C VAL A 490 5.83 -8.75 -1.35
N THR A 491 6.53 -8.99 -2.46
CA THR A 491 6.75 -10.35 -2.98
C THR A 491 8.06 -10.95 -2.51
N ASP A 492 9.14 -10.15 -2.44
CA ASP A 492 10.45 -10.60 -1.96
C ASP A 492 11.32 -9.44 -1.44
N LEU A 493 12.29 -9.77 -0.59
CA LEU A 493 13.20 -8.83 0.07
C LEU A 493 14.62 -9.40 0.13
N VAL A 494 15.61 -8.56 -0.19
CA VAL A 494 17.03 -8.85 0.06
C VAL A 494 17.74 -7.66 0.72
N SER A 495 18.56 -7.96 1.73
CA SER A 495 19.49 -7.00 2.34
C SER A 495 20.92 -7.48 2.10
N PRO A 496 21.62 -6.93 1.08
CA PRO A 496 22.99 -7.32 0.78
C PRO A 496 24.00 -6.78 1.80
N PRO A 497 25.22 -7.36 1.88
CA PRO A 497 26.28 -6.91 2.80
C PRO A 497 26.93 -5.57 2.42
N ALA A 498 26.57 -4.99 1.26
CA ALA A 498 27.04 -3.69 0.78
C ALA A 498 25.92 -2.96 0.00
N ASN A 499 26.14 -1.72 -0.43
CA ASN A 499 25.19 -0.88 -1.17
C ASN A 499 23.96 -0.47 -0.32
N ALA A 500 22.77 -0.32 -0.93
CA ALA A 500 21.55 0.10 -0.25
C ALA A 500 21.18 -0.83 0.93
N HIS A 501 20.35 -0.34 1.86
CA HIS A 501 19.94 -1.13 3.04
C HIS A 501 19.06 -2.33 2.66
N LEU A 502 18.17 -2.12 1.71
CA LEU A 502 17.15 -3.08 1.33
C LEU A 502 16.79 -2.94 -0.15
N TYR A 503 16.42 -4.05 -0.77
CA TYR A 503 15.78 -4.08 -2.07
C TYR A 503 14.50 -4.88 -1.94
N SER A 504 13.42 -4.34 -2.50
CA SER A 504 12.10 -4.98 -2.49
C SER A 504 11.61 -5.25 -3.89
N THR A 505 10.92 -6.36 -4.07
CA THR A 505 10.00 -6.56 -5.20
C THR A 505 8.57 -6.59 -4.68
N MET A 506 7.65 -6.04 -5.46
CA MET A 506 6.26 -5.81 -5.07
C MET A 506 5.35 -6.05 -6.28
N ALA A 507 4.07 -6.32 -6.00
CA ALA A 507 3.03 -6.20 -7.03
C ALA A 507 2.71 -4.71 -7.30
N ASP A 508 2.17 -4.44 -8.49
CA ASP A 508 1.65 -3.17 -9.00
C ASP A 508 2.70 -2.06 -9.21
N VAL A 509 3.54 -1.80 -8.21
CA VAL A 509 4.59 -0.77 -8.22
C VAL A 509 6.01 -1.35 -8.36
N SER A 510 6.12 -2.59 -8.85
CA SER A 510 7.35 -3.33 -9.20
C SER A 510 8.36 -3.59 -8.06
N GLY A 511 8.74 -2.57 -7.29
CA GLY A 511 9.75 -2.65 -6.24
C GLY A 511 10.77 -1.51 -6.28
N PHE A 512 11.62 -1.46 -5.26
CA PHE A 512 12.51 -0.33 -5.01
C PHE A 512 13.88 -0.74 -4.45
N ARG A 513 14.86 0.13 -4.71
CA ARG A 513 16.15 0.20 -4.01
C ARG A 513 16.03 1.21 -2.87
N HIS A 514 16.19 0.76 -1.63
CA HIS A 514 16.01 1.58 -0.42
C HIS A 514 17.36 1.97 0.19
N ASP A 515 17.88 3.13 -0.22
CA ASP A 515 19.11 3.71 0.35
C ASP A 515 18.90 4.27 1.76
N ASP A 516 17.70 4.79 2.04
CA ASP A 516 17.31 5.37 3.32
C ASP A 516 15.89 4.89 3.63
N LEU A 517 15.75 4.08 4.68
CA LEU A 517 14.47 3.46 5.04
C LEU A 517 13.41 4.48 5.47
N THR A 518 13.80 5.74 5.69
CA THR A 518 12.92 6.82 6.17
C THR A 518 12.49 7.78 5.06
N LYS A 519 12.89 7.54 3.81
CA LYS A 519 12.59 8.40 2.67
C LYS A 519 12.04 7.59 1.51
N SER A 520 11.06 8.18 0.83
CA SER A 520 10.55 7.66 -0.43
C SER A 520 11.69 7.50 -1.46
N PRO A 521 11.81 6.34 -2.11
CA PRO A 521 12.72 6.15 -3.23
C PRO A 521 12.37 7.10 -4.39
N PRO A 522 13.37 7.60 -5.13
CA PRO A 522 13.12 8.52 -6.24
C PRO A 522 12.44 7.85 -7.44
N GLU A 523 12.56 6.53 -7.57
CA GLU A 523 12.01 5.75 -8.68
C GLU A 523 11.75 4.29 -8.27
N MET A 524 10.74 3.71 -8.89
CA MET A 524 10.51 2.25 -8.89
C MET A 524 11.33 1.57 -9.98
N TYR A 525 11.45 0.24 -9.92
CA TYR A 525 12.03 -0.52 -11.02
C TYR A 525 11.23 -0.34 -12.32
N TYR A 526 11.85 0.29 -13.31
CA TYR A 526 11.24 0.56 -14.62
C TYR A 526 11.89 -0.18 -15.79
N ILE A 527 13.14 -0.65 -15.67
CA ILE A 527 13.83 -1.32 -16.79
C ILE A 527 14.00 -2.82 -16.53
N PRO A 528 13.30 -3.70 -17.26
CA PRO A 528 12.06 -3.38 -17.98
C PRO A 528 10.90 -3.16 -17.00
N TYR A 529 9.80 -2.59 -17.49
CA TYR A 529 8.61 -2.36 -16.67
C TYR A 529 7.75 -3.62 -16.69
N ALA A 530 7.58 -4.26 -15.53
CA ALA A 530 6.82 -5.49 -15.40
C ALA A 530 5.46 -5.30 -14.68
N GLY A 531 5.20 -4.12 -14.11
CA GLY A 531 4.13 -3.90 -13.14
C GLY A 531 4.42 -4.61 -11.80
N SER A 532 4.63 -5.93 -11.84
CA SER A 532 4.88 -6.78 -10.69
C SER A 532 6.15 -7.60 -10.85
N TYR A 533 7.03 -7.57 -9.84
CA TYR A 533 8.15 -8.51 -9.72
C TYR A 533 7.85 -9.56 -8.66
N ALA A 534 8.31 -10.79 -8.88
CA ALA A 534 8.05 -11.94 -8.02
C ALA A 534 9.20 -12.23 -7.05
N ALA A 535 10.46 -12.07 -7.50
CA ALA A 535 11.62 -12.39 -6.68
C ALA A 535 12.85 -11.57 -7.08
N ILE A 536 13.79 -11.43 -6.13
CA ILE A 536 15.07 -10.75 -6.31
C ILE A 536 16.18 -11.49 -5.55
N ASP A 537 17.38 -11.55 -6.14
CA ASP A 537 18.56 -12.10 -5.47
C ASP A 537 19.82 -11.32 -5.84
N TYR A 538 20.87 -11.51 -5.04
CA TYR A 538 22.20 -10.93 -5.25
C TYR A 538 23.29 -11.99 -5.10
N ALA A 539 24.44 -11.76 -5.74
CA ALA A 539 25.61 -12.61 -5.56
C ALA A 539 26.32 -12.28 -4.24
N GLU A 540 26.37 -13.21 -3.29
CA GLU A 540 26.91 -12.97 -1.94
C GLU A 540 28.35 -12.42 -1.94
N LEU A 541 29.23 -12.98 -2.77
CA LEU A 541 30.64 -12.60 -2.88
C LEU A 541 30.85 -11.42 -3.83
N ASN A 542 29.81 -10.99 -4.55
CA ASN A 542 29.82 -9.84 -5.45
C ASN A 542 28.47 -9.10 -5.40
N PRO A 543 28.14 -8.42 -4.29
CA PRO A 543 26.81 -7.86 -4.03
C PRO A 543 26.41 -6.68 -4.93
N ASN A 544 27.28 -6.26 -5.85
CA ASN A 544 26.92 -5.34 -6.91
C ASN A 544 26.09 -6.02 -8.00
N PHE A 545 26.28 -7.33 -8.18
CA PHE A 545 25.45 -8.11 -9.08
C PHE A 545 24.11 -8.46 -8.43
N MET A 546 23.04 -8.11 -9.12
CA MET A 546 21.67 -8.42 -8.70
C MET A 546 20.86 -8.92 -9.88
N VAL A 547 19.86 -9.75 -9.59
CA VAL A 547 18.88 -10.22 -10.56
C VAL A 547 17.49 -10.17 -9.96
N ARG A 548 16.51 -9.76 -10.76
CA ARG A 548 15.09 -9.83 -10.40
C ARG A 548 14.28 -10.45 -11.53
N VAL A 549 13.20 -11.14 -11.15
CA VAL A 549 12.29 -11.81 -12.08
C VAL A 549 10.85 -11.44 -11.78
N GLY A 550 10.08 -11.18 -12.82
CA GLY A 550 8.73 -10.63 -12.72
C GLY A 550 7.87 -11.03 -13.89
N TYR A 551 6.82 -10.25 -14.12
CA TYR A 551 5.93 -10.47 -15.24
C TYR A 551 6.46 -9.80 -16.52
N GLY A 552 7.05 -10.58 -17.42
CA GLY A 552 7.33 -10.13 -18.78
C GLY A 552 6.03 -9.98 -19.59
N ASN A 553 5.98 -8.96 -20.45
CA ASN A 553 4.93 -8.83 -21.46
C ASN A 553 5.51 -9.18 -22.85
N PRO A 554 5.44 -10.46 -23.27
CA PRO A 554 5.97 -10.87 -24.57
C PRO A 554 5.17 -10.28 -25.76
N SER A 555 3.95 -9.78 -25.50
CA SER A 555 3.09 -9.13 -26.49
C SER A 555 3.31 -7.62 -26.59
N ALA A 556 4.15 -7.02 -25.73
CA ALA A 556 4.52 -5.61 -25.81
C ALA A 556 5.37 -5.32 -27.06
N SER A 557 5.44 -4.05 -27.47
CA SER A 557 6.29 -3.60 -28.57
C SER A 557 7.20 -2.45 -28.10
N PRO A 558 8.50 -2.71 -27.88
CA PRO A 558 9.19 -4.00 -27.98
C PRO A 558 8.77 -4.98 -26.86
N PRO A 559 8.96 -6.30 -27.05
CA PRO A 559 8.67 -7.29 -26.02
C PRO A 559 9.43 -6.99 -24.72
N VAL A 560 8.74 -7.15 -23.60
CA VAL A 560 9.33 -6.99 -22.26
C VAL A 560 9.64 -8.37 -21.70
N THR A 561 10.91 -8.65 -21.44
CA THR A 561 11.33 -9.89 -20.79
C THR A 561 11.06 -9.85 -19.29
N SER A 562 10.89 -11.03 -18.70
CA SER A 562 10.59 -11.22 -17.28
C SER A 562 11.80 -11.01 -16.38
N THR A 563 13.02 -10.92 -16.93
CA THR A 563 14.27 -10.83 -16.16
C THR A 563 14.97 -9.50 -16.32
N ALA A 564 15.59 -9.03 -15.22
CA ALA A 564 16.45 -7.86 -15.21
C ALA A 564 17.69 -8.08 -14.34
N PHE A 565 18.81 -7.50 -14.74
CA PHE A 565 20.10 -7.65 -14.09
C PHE A 565 20.71 -6.28 -13.80
N SER A 566 21.54 -6.23 -12.77
CA SER A 566 22.31 -5.06 -12.36
C SER A 566 23.75 -5.46 -12.06
N TYR A 567 24.70 -4.56 -12.29
CA TYR A 567 26.11 -4.71 -11.92
C TYR A 567 26.64 -3.61 -10.98
N ASP A 568 25.78 -2.71 -10.52
CA ASP A 568 26.14 -1.54 -9.71
C ASP A 568 25.36 -1.45 -8.39
N GLY A 569 24.89 -2.59 -7.88
CA GLY A 569 24.09 -2.63 -6.66
C GLY A 569 22.69 -2.04 -6.87
N GLY A 570 22.06 -2.38 -7.99
CA GLY A 570 20.67 -2.08 -8.33
C GLY A 570 20.41 -0.60 -8.62
N ALA A 571 21.45 0.21 -8.83
CA ALA A 571 21.31 1.61 -9.20
C ALA A 571 20.86 1.75 -10.66
N THR A 572 21.34 0.86 -11.54
CA THR A 572 20.87 0.74 -12.91
C THR A 572 20.56 -0.70 -13.28
N TRP A 573 19.60 -0.90 -14.18
CA TRP A 573 19.13 -2.22 -14.61
C TRP A 573 19.10 -2.34 -16.13
N PHE A 574 19.35 -3.54 -16.63
CA PHE A 574 19.11 -3.91 -18.02
C PHE A 574 18.28 -5.20 -18.08
N ALA A 575 17.44 -5.30 -19.11
CA ALA A 575 16.63 -6.48 -19.35
C ALA A 575 17.47 -7.65 -19.88
N GLY A 576 17.05 -8.87 -19.57
CA GLY A 576 17.49 -10.04 -20.35
C GLY A 576 17.02 -9.95 -21.80
N ASN A 577 17.59 -10.75 -22.70
CA ASN A 577 17.19 -10.74 -24.11
C ASN A 577 16.16 -11.84 -24.45
N LYS A 578 16.00 -12.86 -23.60
CA LYS A 578 15.05 -13.95 -23.79
C LYS A 578 14.46 -14.43 -22.48
N ASP A 579 13.19 -14.82 -22.54
CA ASP A 579 12.54 -15.60 -21.48
C ASP A 579 12.60 -17.10 -21.78
N ILE A 580 12.43 -17.90 -20.74
CA ILE A 580 12.25 -19.35 -20.84
C ILE A 580 10.88 -19.61 -21.52
N PRO A 581 10.79 -20.48 -22.53
CA PRO A 581 9.51 -20.82 -23.13
C PRO A 581 8.50 -21.36 -22.10
N GLY A 582 7.28 -20.81 -22.11
CA GLY A 582 6.19 -21.22 -21.21
C GLY A 582 6.09 -20.43 -19.89
N VAL A 583 6.96 -19.44 -19.66
CA VAL A 583 6.81 -18.52 -18.52
C VAL A 583 5.42 -17.90 -18.56
N SER A 584 4.73 -17.96 -17.41
CA SER A 584 3.38 -17.44 -17.23
C SER A 584 3.38 -16.24 -16.28
N GLN A 585 2.20 -15.77 -15.87
CA GLN A 585 2.01 -14.45 -15.23
C GLN A 585 2.77 -14.23 -13.91
N ASN A 586 3.35 -15.26 -13.29
CA ASN A 586 4.13 -15.15 -12.06
C ASN A 586 5.59 -15.54 -12.33
N GLY A 587 6.50 -14.57 -12.13
CA GLY A 587 7.94 -14.72 -12.37
C GLY A 587 8.62 -15.82 -11.55
N GLY A 588 7.95 -16.40 -10.54
CA GLY A 588 8.49 -17.51 -9.75
C GLY A 588 9.67 -17.07 -8.88
N THR A 589 10.68 -17.94 -8.73
CA THR A 589 11.84 -17.69 -7.85
C THR A 589 13.15 -17.65 -8.65
N VAL A 590 14.11 -16.86 -8.19
CA VAL A 590 15.41 -16.67 -8.83
C VAL A 590 16.55 -16.79 -7.81
N ALA A 591 17.69 -17.31 -8.25
CA ALA A 591 18.89 -17.44 -7.44
C ALA A 591 20.15 -17.03 -8.22
N ALA A 592 20.94 -16.13 -7.67
CA ALA A 592 22.24 -15.75 -8.22
C ALA A 592 23.35 -16.63 -7.63
N ALA A 593 24.27 -17.13 -8.46
CA ALA A 593 25.48 -17.78 -7.94
C ALA A 593 26.27 -16.81 -7.06
N ALA A 594 26.91 -17.33 -6.01
CA ALA A 594 27.64 -16.53 -5.02
C ALA A 594 28.66 -15.57 -5.64
N ASP A 595 29.25 -15.88 -6.79
CA ASP A 595 30.28 -15.10 -7.49
C ASP A 595 29.76 -14.28 -8.70
N ALA A 596 28.45 -14.25 -8.92
CA ALA A 596 27.79 -13.64 -10.09
C ALA A 596 28.06 -14.33 -11.45
N SER A 597 28.61 -15.55 -11.47
CA SER A 597 28.93 -16.26 -12.73
C SER A 597 27.71 -16.79 -13.49
N ARG A 598 26.55 -16.90 -12.82
CA ARG A 598 25.30 -17.43 -13.40
C ARG A 598 24.09 -17.10 -12.56
N VAL A 599 22.92 -17.30 -13.17
CA VAL A 599 21.61 -17.22 -12.52
C VAL A 599 20.82 -18.49 -12.79
N LEU A 600 20.15 -19.00 -11.76
CA LEU A 600 19.14 -20.06 -11.85
C LEU A 600 17.76 -19.42 -11.68
N TRP A 601 16.84 -19.75 -12.57
CA TRP A 601 15.48 -19.23 -12.56
C TRP A 601 14.46 -20.37 -12.60
N ALA A 602 13.50 -20.35 -11.68
CA ALA A 602 12.37 -21.25 -11.63
C ALA A 602 11.05 -20.47 -11.80
N PRO A 603 10.66 -20.17 -13.06
CA PRO A 603 9.39 -19.54 -13.37
C PRO A 603 8.19 -20.47 -13.11
N VAL A 604 7.03 -19.86 -12.86
CA VAL A 604 5.78 -20.63 -12.81
C VAL A 604 5.39 -21.10 -14.21
N ASN A 605 5.04 -22.38 -14.30
CA ASN A 605 4.64 -23.05 -15.54
C ASN A 605 5.73 -23.19 -16.63
N ALA A 606 7.01 -23.03 -16.27
CA ALA A 606 8.14 -23.36 -17.16
C ALA A 606 9.26 -24.14 -16.45
N PRO A 607 10.16 -24.83 -17.19
CA PRO A 607 11.26 -25.59 -16.60
C PRO A 607 12.22 -24.69 -15.83
N VAL A 608 12.72 -25.18 -14.69
CA VAL A 608 13.86 -24.56 -14.01
C VAL A 608 15.04 -24.54 -14.97
N SER A 609 15.65 -23.38 -15.17
CA SER A 609 16.73 -23.19 -16.14
C SER A 609 17.80 -22.27 -15.58
N TYR A 610 19.02 -22.42 -16.07
CA TYR A 610 20.12 -21.53 -15.72
C TYR A 610 20.62 -20.74 -16.93
N SER A 611 21.20 -19.58 -16.66
CA SER A 611 21.86 -18.71 -17.65
C SER A 611 23.25 -18.34 -17.15
N THR A 612 24.21 -18.31 -18.07
CA THR A 612 25.61 -17.87 -17.83
C THR A 612 25.95 -16.57 -18.57
N ASP A 613 24.94 -15.97 -19.21
CA ASP A 613 25.06 -14.82 -20.10
C ASP A 613 23.94 -13.81 -19.85
N ASN A 614 23.44 -13.77 -18.61
CA ASN A 614 22.40 -12.84 -18.12
C ASN A 614 21.13 -12.82 -18.97
N GLY A 615 20.54 -13.99 -19.19
CA GLY A 615 19.27 -14.12 -19.90
C GLY A 615 19.37 -13.89 -21.41
N ASN A 616 20.58 -13.92 -22.00
CA ASN A 616 20.73 -14.03 -23.45
C ASN A 616 20.35 -15.44 -23.95
N SER A 617 20.66 -16.45 -23.14
CA SER A 617 20.23 -17.83 -23.33
C SER A 617 19.92 -18.52 -21.99
N TRP A 618 19.02 -19.50 -22.06
CA TRP A 618 18.61 -20.32 -20.92
C TRP A 618 18.77 -21.80 -21.26
N VAL A 619 19.35 -22.57 -20.35
CA VAL A 619 19.51 -24.03 -20.46
C VAL A 619 18.70 -24.68 -19.36
N ALA A 620 17.76 -25.56 -19.75
CA ALA A 620 16.92 -26.29 -18.80
C ALA A 620 17.78 -27.18 -17.88
N SER A 621 17.54 -27.09 -16.58
CA SER A 621 18.17 -27.91 -15.56
C SER A 621 17.60 -29.33 -15.60
N ALA A 622 18.46 -30.35 -15.57
CA ALA A 622 18.03 -31.74 -15.55
C ALA A 622 17.61 -32.20 -14.13
N ASN A 623 16.65 -33.13 -14.08
CA ASN A 623 16.21 -33.84 -12.87
C ASN A 623 15.59 -32.97 -11.75
N VAL A 624 15.17 -31.74 -12.03
CA VAL A 624 14.45 -30.89 -11.06
C VAL A 624 13.02 -30.68 -11.53
N PRO A 625 12.02 -30.77 -10.64
CA PRO A 625 10.63 -30.56 -11.03
C PRO A 625 10.37 -29.08 -11.37
N GLN A 626 9.45 -28.87 -12.31
CA GLN A 626 8.84 -27.58 -12.58
C GLN A 626 8.11 -27.04 -11.34
N ASN A 627 7.98 -25.71 -11.26
CA ASN A 627 7.38 -25.00 -10.12
C ASN A 627 8.12 -25.22 -8.78
N ALA A 628 9.39 -25.64 -8.82
CA ALA A 628 10.23 -25.67 -7.64
C ALA A 628 10.56 -24.24 -7.16
N VAL A 629 10.78 -24.09 -5.86
CA VAL A 629 11.40 -22.90 -5.26
C VAL A 629 12.91 -23.11 -5.30
N VAL A 630 13.67 -22.14 -5.80
CA VAL A 630 15.14 -22.25 -5.91
C VAL A 630 15.89 -21.30 -4.98
N ALA A 631 17.09 -21.71 -4.58
CA ALA A 631 18.04 -20.89 -3.83
C ALA A 631 19.49 -21.22 -4.25
N SER A 632 20.41 -20.29 -4.05
CA SER A 632 21.85 -20.50 -4.24
C SER A 632 22.56 -20.68 -2.90
N ASP A 633 23.64 -21.45 -2.91
CA ASP A 633 24.63 -21.43 -1.83
C ASP A 633 25.32 -20.05 -1.80
N ARG A 634 25.58 -19.55 -0.58
CA ARG A 634 26.13 -18.20 -0.37
C ARG A 634 27.66 -18.17 -0.32
N VAL A 635 28.32 -19.30 -0.57
CA VAL A 635 29.79 -19.45 -0.59
C VAL A 635 30.25 -20.09 -1.88
N ASN A 636 29.68 -21.24 -2.25
CA ASN A 636 30.11 -22.01 -3.42
C ASN A 636 29.26 -21.69 -4.65
N PRO A 637 29.80 -21.03 -5.69
CA PRO A 637 29.03 -20.59 -6.84
C PRO A 637 28.50 -21.73 -7.74
N LYS A 638 28.92 -22.98 -7.48
CA LYS A 638 28.41 -24.16 -8.19
C LYS A 638 27.28 -24.87 -7.45
N LYS A 639 26.96 -24.48 -6.22
CA LYS A 639 25.91 -25.12 -5.43
C LYS A 639 24.59 -24.36 -5.52
N PHE A 640 23.54 -25.08 -5.90
CA PHE A 640 22.17 -24.60 -5.95
C PHE A 640 21.23 -25.60 -5.28
N TYR A 641 20.12 -25.10 -4.80
CA TYR A 641 19.10 -25.84 -4.10
C TYR A 641 17.74 -25.62 -4.75
N ALA A 642 16.90 -26.63 -4.70
CA ALA A 642 15.52 -26.51 -5.10
C ALA A 642 14.62 -27.34 -4.17
N TYR A 643 13.40 -26.86 -3.96
CA TYR A 643 12.37 -27.62 -3.29
C TYR A 643 11.13 -27.68 -4.17
N GLY A 644 10.63 -28.89 -4.43
CA GLY A 644 9.46 -29.08 -5.29
C GLY A 644 8.94 -30.51 -5.21
N GLN A 645 7.63 -30.67 -5.39
CA GLN A 645 6.93 -31.96 -5.31
C GLN A 645 7.20 -32.71 -3.98
N GLY A 646 7.27 -31.98 -2.86
CA GLY A 646 7.50 -32.56 -1.53
C GLY A 646 8.94 -33.03 -1.28
N LYS A 647 9.89 -32.69 -2.16
CA LYS A 647 11.29 -33.14 -2.09
C LYS A 647 12.26 -31.99 -2.18
N PHE A 648 13.38 -32.13 -1.48
CA PHE A 648 14.55 -31.27 -1.62
C PHE A 648 15.49 -31.82 -2.68
N TRP A 649 16.12 -30.91 -3.44
CA TRP A 649 17.03 -31.21 -4.53
C TRP A 649 18.26 -30.31 -4.39
N TYR A 650 19.44 -30.84 -4.71
CA TYR A 650 20.68 -30.08 -4.71
C TYR A 650 21.46 -30.30 -6.01
N SER A 651 22.20 -29.28 -6.42
CA SER A 651 23.11 -29.28 -7.56
C SER A 651 24.50 -28.88 -7.08
N THR A 652 25.54 -29.46 -7.69
CA THR A 652 26.96 -29.14 -7.42
C THR A 652 27.73 -28.74 -8.69
N ASP A 653 27.01 -28.59 -9.82
CA ASP A 653 27.55 -28.27 -11.15
C ASP A 653 27.03 -26.92 -11.69
N GLY A 654 26.55 -26.06 -10.79
CA GLY A 654 26.04 -24.73 -11.11
C GLY A 654 24.62 -24.74 -11.67
N GLY A 655 23.78 -25.66 -11.17
CA GLY A 655 22.37 -25.76 -11.55
C GLY A 655 22.10 -26.51 -12.86
N ALA A 656 23.10 -27.19 -13.44
CA ALA A 656 22.91 -27.92 -14.69
C ALA A 656 22.18 -29.25 -14.45
N THR A 657 22.54 -29.98 -13.40
CA THR A 657 21.87 -31.21 -12.97
C THR A 657 21.56 -31.17 -11.48
N PHE A 658 20.40 -31.72 -11.11
CA PHE A 658 19.96 -31.84 -9.72
C PHE A 658 19.89 -33.30 -9.27
N THR A 659 20.17 -33.52 -7.99
CA THR A 659 20.01 -34.81 -7.30
C THR A 659 18.97 -34.66 -6.22
N ALA A 660 18.00 -35.59 -6.16
CA ALA A 660 17.03 -35.65 -5.07
C ALA A 660 17.72 -36.00 -3.75
N SER A 661 17.42 -35.25 -2.70
CA SER A 661 17.80 -35.60 -1.33
C SER A 661 17.06 -36.88 -0.88
N SER A 662 17.71 -37.66 -0.01
CA SER A 662 17.07 -38.78 0.70
C SER A 662 16.25 -38.33 1.92
N ALA A 663 16.22 -37.03 2.23
CA ALA A 663 15.48 -36.49 3.36
C ALA A 663 13.98 -36.80 3.27
N THR A 664 13.39 -37.15 4.41
CA THR A 664 11.96 -37.43 4.57
C THR A 664 11.36 -36.55 5.67
N GLY A 665 10.04 -36.44 5.73
CA GLY A 665 9.36 -35.61 6.73
C GLY A 665 9.49 -34.10 6.50
N LEU A 666 9.85 -33.70 5.27
CA LEU A 666 9.70 -32.34 4.75
C LEU A 666 8.20 -32.07 4.41
N PRO A 667 7.82 -30.81 4.15
CA PRO A 667 6.45 -30.45 3.75
C PRO A 667 5.89 -31.27 2.56
N GLN A 668 4.57 -31.29 2.38
CA GLN A 668 3.94 -31.96 1.25
C GLN A 668 4.09 -31.17 -0.07
N ALA A 669 3.85 -31.84 -1.19
CA ALA A 669 3.71 -31.18 -2.48
C ALA A 669 2.54 -30.19 -2.47
N GLY A 670 2.81 -28.93 -2.83
CA GLY A 670 1.82 -27.84 -2.85
C GLY A 670 1.84 -26.97 -1.60
N ASP A 671 2.52 -27.38 -0.53
CA ASP A 671 2.72 -26.53 0.64
C ASP A 671 3.62 -25.33 0.31
N SER A 672 3.38 -24.20 1.00
CA SER A 672 4.28 -23.05 0.95
C SER A 672 5.59 -23.39 1.65
N VAL A 673 6.71 -23.21 0.95
CA VAL A 673 8.05 -23.52 1.46
C VAL A 673 9.04 -22.42 1.08
N VAL A 674 9.91 -22.07 2.02
CA VAL A 674 11.07 -21.19 1.81
C VAL A 674 12.35 -21.99 2.01
N VAL A 675 13.27 -21.85 1.06
CA VAL A 675 14.64 -22.40 1.15
C VAL A 675 15.62 -21.23 1.24
N LYS A 676 16.47 -21.21 2.26
CA LYS A 676 17.54 -20.21 2.40
C LYS A 676 18.86 -20.88 2.82
N ALA A 677 19.93 -20.58 2.10
CA ALA A 677 21.29 -20.94 2.50
C ALA A 677 21.92 -19.81 3.33
N VAL A 678 22.83 -20.16 4.23
CA VAL A 678 23.39 -19.23 5.23
C VAL A 678 24.61 -18.48 4.68
N PRO A 679 24.63 -17.14 4.70
CA PRO A 679 25.81 -16.35 4.35
C PRO A 679 27.07 -16.79 5.09
N GLY A 680 28.17 -16.99 4.35
CA GLY A 680 29.46 -17.40 4.90
C GLY A 680 29.58 -18.86 5.33
N ARG A 681 28.57 -19.72 5.08
CA ARG A 681 28.58 -21.14 5.46
C ARG A 681 28.13 -22.04 4.30
N GLU A 682 29.09 -22.63 3.59
CA GLU A 682 28.80 -23.54 2.48
C GLU A 682 28.00 -24.75 2.95
N GLY A 683 26.92 -25.10 2.24
CA GLY A 683 26.10 -26.27 2.52
C GLY A 683 25.19 -26.17 3.75
N ASP A 684 25.18 -25.03 4.44
CA ASP A 684 24.29 -24.74 5.56
C ASP A 684 22.97 -24.18 5.02
N VAL A 685 21.90 -24.98 5.08
CA VAL A 685 20.62 -24.71 4.42
C VAL A 685 19.45 -24.94 5.37
N TRP A 686 18.52 -24.00 5.36
CA TRP A 686 17.28 -24.06 6.11
C TRP A 686 16.08 -24.16 5.19
N VAL A 687 15.08 -24.94 5.64
CA VAL A 687 13.77 -25.07 5.01
C VAL A 687 12.71 -24.70 6.04
N ALA A 688 11.86 -23.73 5.73
CA ALA A 688 10.70 -23.36 6.54
C ALA A 688 9.42 -23.57 5.73
N GLY A 689 8.34 -24.04 6.34
CA GLY A 689 7.06 -24.16 5.66
C GLY A 689 6.22 -25.35 6.12
N GLY A 690 5.30 -25.76 5.24
CA GLY A 690 4.26 -26.74 5.52
C GLY A 690 2.92 -26.10 5.87
N ASN A 691 1.98 -26.92 6.30
CA ASN A 691 0.65 -26.48 6.71
C ASN A 691 0.53 -26.54 8.23
N ALA A 692 0.25 -25.40 8.88
CA ALA A 692 0.19 -25.28 10.34
C ALA A 692 -0.78 -26.24 11.06
N TRP A 693 -1.67 -26.91 10.30
CA TRP A 693 -2.64 -27.88 10.79
C TRP A 693 -2.23 -29.35 10.60
N THR A 694 -1.09 -29.60 9.94
CA THR A 694 -0.55 -30.94 9.66
C THR A 694 0.81 -31.15 10.34
N SER A 695 1.26 -32.40 10.42
CA SER A 695 2.50 -32.75 11.16
C SER A 695 3.79 -32.34 10.44
N ASP A 696 3.69 -31.92 9.20
CA ASP A 696 4.78 -31.47 8.33
C ASP A 696 4.88 -29.95 8.23
N TYR A 697 4.28 -29.21 9.18
CA TYR A 697 4.70 -27.85 9.50
C TYR A 697 5.99 -27.86 10.31
N GLY A 698 6.94 -26.98 10.00
CA GLY A 698 8.22 -27.04 10.70
C GLY A 698 9.30 -26.07 10.24
N LEU A 699 10.47 -26.30 10.82
CA LEU A 699 11.74 -25.71 10.41
C LEU A 699 12.78 -26.83 10.40
N TRP A 700 13.49 -26.99 9.27
CA TRP A 700 14.51 -28.01 9.08
C TRP A 700 15.85 -27.38 8.76
N HIS A 701 16.92 -28.01 9.26
CA HIS A 701 18.28 -27.55 9.08
C HIS A 701 19.15 -28.66 8.50
N SER A 702 19.96 -28.32 7.50
CA SER A 702 20.99 -29.15 6.90
C SER A 702 22.34 -28.45 6.99
N THR A 703 23.40 -29.23 7.21
CA THR A 703 24.79 -28.75 7.21
C THR A 703 25.67 -29.50 6.20
N ASP A 704 25.07 -30.37 5.38
CA ASP A 704 25.75 -31.24 4.41
C ASP A 704 25.37 -30.93 2.95
N GLY A 705 24.82 -29.73 2.71
CA GLY A 705 24.34 -29.30 1.39
C GLY A 705 22.99 -29.88 1.01
N GLY A 706 22.14 -30.21 1.98
CA GLY A 706 20.78 -30.70 1.77
C GLY A 706 20.67 -32.20 1.50
N GLN A 707 21.72 -32.98 1.76
CA GLN A 707 21.66 -34.44 1.66
C GLN A 707 20.85 -35.04 2.80
N THR A 708 20.97 -34.46 4.00
CA THR A 708 20.15 -34.79 5.17
C THR A 708 19.62 -33.53 5.84
N PHE A 709 18.49 -33.66 6.54
CA PHE A 709 17.84 -32.58 7.27
C PHE A 709 17.43 -33.04 8.66
N THR A 710 17.61 -32.17 9.65
CA THR A 710 17.09 -32.33 11.01
C THR A 710 15.94 -31.37 11.21
N LYS A 711 14.75 -31.89 11.57
CA LYS A 711 13.62 -31.05 11.99
C LYS A 711 13.88 -30.51 13.39
N LEU A 712 13.76 -29.20 13.57
CA LEU A 712 13.88 -28.59 14.90
C LEU A 712 12.65 -28.92 15.76
N THR A 713 12.90 -29.24 17.03
CA THR A 713 11.86 -29.56 18.03
C THR A 713 11.63 -28.42 19.02
N SER A 714 12.42 -27.34 18.95
CA SER A 714 12.31 -26.16 19.81
C SER A 714 11.10 -25.26 19.49
N LEU A 715 10.40 -25.54 18.38
CA LEU A 715 9.24 -24.78 17.91
C LEU A 715 8.22 -25.71 17.22
N ALA A 716 7.00 -25.21 17.01
CA ALA A 716 5.96 -25.98 16.31
C ALA A 716 6.16 -25.93 14.78
N GLY A 717 6.46 -24.75 14.23
CA GLY A 717 6.90 -24.57 12.85
C GLY A 717 7.10 -23.10 12.47
N ALA A 718 7.61 -22.87 11.27
CA ALA A 718 7.88 -21.54 10.74
C ALA A 718 7.34 -21.41 9.31
N ASP A 719 6.77 -20.26 8.98
CA ASP A 719 6.26 -19.93 7.65
C ASP A 719 7.34 -19.32 6.75
N LYS A 720 8.26 -18.57 7.37
CA LYS A 720 9.30 -17.77 6.72
C LYS A 720 10.58 -17.81 7.56
N ILE A 721 11.74 -17.72 6.91
CA ILE A 721 13.06 -17.67 7.54
C ILE A 721 14.00 -16.71 6.80
N GLY A 722 14.85 -16.01 7.55
CA GLY A 722 15.91 -15.14 7.04
C GLY A 722 17.07 -15.01 8.04
N PHE A 723 18.17 -14.42 7.59
CA PHE A 723 19.39 -14.27 8.38
C PHE A 723 19.83 -12.81 8.44
N GLY A 724 20.49 -12.42 9.52
CA GLY A 724 21.11 -11.10 9.68
C GLY A 724 22.44 -11.18 10.40
N MET A 725 22.98 -10.02 10.76
CA MET A 725 24.25 -9.89 11.46
C MET A 725 24.28 -10.76 12.73
N PRO A 726 25.35 -11.54 12.98
CA PRO A 726 25.51 -12.30 14.22
C PRO A 726 25.41 -11.41 15.46
N ALA A 727 24.89 -11.96 16.56
CA ALA A 727 24.96 -11.30 17.86
C ALA A 727 26.41 -11.07 18.31
N PRO A 728 26.69 -10.03 19.11
CA PRO A 728 28.03 -9.81 19.66
C PRO A 728 28.57 -11.07 20.36
N GLY A 729 29.75 -11.53 19.93
CA GLY A 729 30.39 -12.74 20.45
C GLY A 729 29.92 -14.06 19.82
N GLN A 730 28.93 -14.03 18.94
CA GLN A 730 28.48 -15.19 18.17
C GLN A 730 29.07 -15.18 16.76
N SER A 731 29.25 -16.37 16.19
CA SER A 731 29.75 -16.57 14.81
C SER A 731 28.69 -17.10 13.85
N TYR A 732 27.51 -17.46 14.37
CA TYR A 732 26.37 -17.86 13.55
C TYR A 732 25.50 -16.63 13.27
N PRO A 733 25.07 -16.39 12.01
CA PRO A 733 24.12 -15.32 11.70
C PRO A 733 22.87 -15.39 12.58
N ALA A 734 22.36 -14.25 13.02
CA ALA A 734 21.08 -14.24 13.74
C ALA A 734 19.99 -14.78 12.80
N ILE A 735 19.17 -15.71 13.28
CA ILE A 735 18.09 -16.33 12.52
C ILE A 735 16.79 -15.62 12.88
N TYR A 736 16.02 -15.21 11.88
CA TYR A 736 14.70 -14.62 12.05
C TYR A 736 13.64 -15.50 11.42
N ILE A 737 12.53 -15.73 12.12
CA ILE A 737 11.39 -16.49 11.60
C ILE A 737 10.08 -15.77 11.86
N SER A 738 9.11 -15.94 10.94
CA SER A 738 7.68 -15.84 11.25
C SER A 738 7.18 -17.26 11.50
N GLY A 739 6.59 -17.53 12.66
CA GLY A 739 6.20 -18.89 13.02
C GLY A 739 5.55 -19.03 14.38
N ILE A 740 5.57 -20.24 14.92
CA ILE A 740 4.96 -20.60 16.20
C ILE A 740 6.00 -21.23 17.12
N VAL A 741 6.35 -20.52 18.21
CA VAL A 741 7.26 -20.99 19.26
C VAL A 741 6.54 -20.94 20.60
N GLY A 742 6.59 -22.01 21.39
CA GLY A 742 5.93 -22.05 22.71
C GLY A 742 4.41 -21.78 22.66
N ASN A 743 3.73 -22.19 21.58
CA ASN A 743 2.32 -21.88 21.27
C ASN A 743 2.00 -20.40 21.05
N VAL A 744 3.00 -19.55 20.84
CA VAL A 744 2.81 -18.15 20.46
C VAL A 744 3.16 -17.99 18.99
N ARG A 745 2.23 -17.44 18.20
CA ARG A 745 2.48 -17.03 16.82
C ARG A 745 3.10 -15.63 16.82
N GLY A 746 4.14 -15.42 16.03
CA GLY A 746 4.82 -14.14 15.97
C GLY A 746 6.14 -14.19 15.20
N ILE A 747 6.93 -13.14 15.41
CA ILE A 747 8.26 -12.98 14.83
C ILE A 747 9.29 -13.30 15.92
N PHE A 748 10.20 -14.22 15.62
CA PHE A 748 11.20 -14.69 16.57
C PHE A 748 12.61 -14.51 16.02
N ARG A 749 13.55 -14.23 16.92
CA ARG A 749 14.99 -14.24 16.65
C ARG A 749 15.68 -15.36 17.44
N SER A 750 16.66 -16.03 16.83
CA SER A 750 17.61 -16.91 17.49
C SER A 750 19.03 -16.43 17.23
N ASP A 751 19.82 -16.33 18.30
CA ASP A 751 21.23 -15.89 18.26
C ASP A 751 22.22 -17.04 18.47
N ASP A 752 21.73 -18.28 18.58
CA ASP A 752 22.49 -19.46 18.98
C ASP A 752 22.30 -20.66 18.04
N GLY A 753 21.94 -20.39 16.77
CA GLY A 753 21.76 -21.42 15.74
C GLY A 753 20.45 -22.20 15.83
N GLY A 754 19.39 -21.58 16.37
CA GLY A 754 18.04 -22.17 16.45
C GLY A 754 17.76 -22.96 17.72
N ASN A 755 18.67 -22.90 18.71
CA ASN A 755 18.52 -23.61 19.98
C ASN A 755 17.52 -22.92 20.90
N THR A 756 17.62 -21.59 21.01
CA THR A 756 16.68 -20.76 21.76
C THR A 756 16.10 -19.64 20.87
N TRP A 757 14.91 -19.18 21.25
CA TRP A 757 14.14 -18.20 20.49
C TRP A 757 13.65 -17.09 21.41
N VAL A 758 13.65 -15.87 20.89
CA VAL A 758 13.14 -14.67 21.53
C VAL A 758 12.03 -14.08 20.66
N LEU A 759 10.85 -13.85 21.23
CA LEU A 759 9.77 -13.12 20.58
C LEU A 759 10.16 -11.63 20.48
N ILE A 760 10.17 -11.10 19.26
CA ILE A 760 10.62 -9.73 18.98
C ILE A 760 9.49 -8.80 18.51
N ASN A 761 8.31 -9.34 18.21
CA ASN A 761 7.11 -8.51 18.02
C ASN A 761 6.18 -8.59 19.24
N ASP A 762 5.05 -7.90 19.18
CA ASP A 762 4.06 -7.87 20.27
C ASP A 762 2.63 -7.90 19.71
N SER A 763 1.62 -7.82 20.58
CA SER A 763 0.21 -7.92 20.17
C SER A 763 -0.29 -6.74 19.33
N GLN A 764 0.43 -5.62 19.28
CA GLN A 764 0.08 -4.45 18.46
C GLN A 764 0.83 -4.44 17.11
N HIS A 765 1.82 -5.31 16.94
CA HIS A 765 2.70 -5.35 15.76
C HIS A 765 2.73 -6.77 15.16
N GLN A 766 1.72 -7.11 14.38
CA GLN A 766 1.46 -8.45 13.83
C GLN A 766 1.34 -8.48 12.29
N TYR A 767 0.79 -7.43 11.68
CA TYR A 767 0.82 -7.11 10.24
C TYR A 767 0.21 -8.15 9.29
N GLY A 768 -0.76 -8.94 9.76
CA GLY A 768 -1.49 -9.90 8.95
C GLY A 768 -0.58 -10.95 8.34
N ASN A 769 -0.61 -11.08 7.01
CA ASN A 769 0.16 -12.10 6.30
C ASN A 769 1.59 -11.62 6.00
N ILE A 770 2.58 -12.29 6.60
CA ILE A 770 4.01 -12.07 6.34
C ILE A 770 4.45 -12.87 5.12
N THR A 771 4.85 -12.17 4.06
CA THR A 771 5.16 -12.76 2.75
C THR A 771 6.63 -13.15 2.64
N THR A 772 7.54 -12.40 3.27
CA THR A 772 8.99 -12.65 3.25
C THR A 772 9.67 -12.03 4.47
N ILE A 773 10.86 -12.51 4.82
CA ILE A 773 11.65 -12.05 5.96
C ILE A 773 13.14 -12.09 5.65
N THR A 774 13.88 -11.05 6.03
CA THR A 774 15.35 -11.06 6.02
C THR A 774 15.90 -10.20 7.16
N GLY A 775 17.01 -10.61 7.75
CA GLY A 775 17.76 -9.72 8.64
C GLY A 775 18.64 -8.77 7.85
N ASP A 776 19.24 -7.80 8.54
CA ASP A 776 20.30 -6.95 7.96
C ASP A 776 21.68 -7.57 8.29
N PRO A 777 22.53 -7.90 7.31
CA PRO A 777 23.86 -8.45 7.57
C PRO A 777 24.84 -7.44 8.22
N ARG A 778 24.48 -6.14 8.28
CA ARG A 778 25.32 -5.06 8.80
C ARG A 778 24.84 -4.48 10.12
N ILE A 779 23.61 -4.81 10.55
CA ILE A 779 22.99 -4.25 11.75
C ILE A 779 22.40 -5.39 12.58
N TYR A 780 23.04 -5.70 13.71
CA TYR A 780 22.55 -6.72 14.62
C TYR A 780 21.17 -6.34 15.19
N GLY A 781 20.28 -7.34 15.23
CA GLY A 781 18.92 -7.18 15.71
C GLY A 781 17.93 -6.68 14.67
N ARG A 782 18.38 -6.08 13.56
CA ARG A 782 17.48 -5.58 12.53
C ARG A 782 16.86 -6.71 11.71
N VAL A 783 15.55 -6.62 11.52
CA VAL A 783 14.78 -7.50 10.64
C VAL A 783 13.85 -6.68 9.75
N TYR A 784 13.68 -7.13 8.51
CA TYR A 784 12.74 -6.60 7.53
C TYR A 784 11.68 -7.67 7.25
N LEU A 785 10.40 -7.29 7.29
CA LEU A 785 9.26 -8.14 6.94
C LEU A 785 8.56 -7.55 5.72
N GLY A 786 8.36 -8.36 4.70
CA GLY A 786 7.40 -8.07 3.65
C GLY A 786 6.02 -8.52 4.10
N THR A 787 5.00 -7.73 3.79
CA THR A 787 3.62 -8.01 4.17
C THR A 787 2.70 -8.01 2.95
N ASN A 788 1.47 -8.48 3.15
CA ASN A 788 0.40 -8.31 2.19
C ASN A 788 -0.53 -7.16 2.64
N GLY A 789 -0.23 -5.94 2.19
CA GLY A 789 -1.06 -4.76 2.44
C GLY A 789 -0.58 -3.82 3.55
N PHE A 790 0.48 -4.15 4.29
CA PHE A 790 1.09 -3.24 5.29
C PHE A 790 2.49 -2.77 4.83
N GLY A 791 2.80 -2.89 3.54
CA GLY A 791 4.10 -2.56 2.96
C GLY A 791 5.25 -3.38 3.56
N ILE A 792 6.40 -2.73 3.75
CA ILE A 792 7.57 -3.32 4.40
C ILE A 792 7.70 -2.75 5.80
N VAL A 793 7.71 -3.61 6.81
CA VAL A 793 8.01 -3.22 8.20
C VAL A 793 9.42 -3.64 8.58
N TYR A 794 10.11 -2.83 9.37
CA TYR A 794 11.38 -3.20 9.96
C TYR A 794 11.38 -2.99 11.48
N GLY A 795 12.09 -3.87 12.17
CA GLY A 795 12.18 -3.90 13.62
C GLY A 795 13.63 -3.81 14.08
N ASP A 796 13.89 -2.98 15.09
CA ASP A 796 15.18 -2.85 15.77
C ASP A 796 15.04 -3.11 17.28
N ILE A 797 16.09 -3.67 17.89
CA ILE A 797 16.16 -3.90 19.35
C ILE A 797 15.98 -2.57 20.10
N ALA A 798 15.07 -2.54 21.07
CA ALA A 798 14.77 -1.37 21.91
C ALA A 798 14.93 -1.62 23.42
N GLY A 799 15.29 -2.84 23.83
CA GLY A 799 15.49 -3.18 25.24
C GLY A 799 16.22 -4.51 25.45
N ALA A 800 16.47 -4.86 26.71
CA ALA A 800 17.04 -6.16 27.07
C ALA A 800 15.99 -7.29 26.92
N ALA A 801 16.45 -8.50 26.64
CA ALA A 801 15.59 -9.67 26.64
C ALA A 801 15.14 -10.02 28.06
N THR A 802 13.88 -10.41 28.22
CA THR A 802 13.27 -10.81 29.48
C THR A 802 12.69 -12.22 29.38
N THR A 803 13.02 -13.08 30.33
CA THR A 803 12.44 -14.44 30.42
C THR A 803 11.11 -14.36 31.16
N PRO A 804 10.02 -14.98 30.66
CA PRO A 804 8.76 -15.05 31.40
C PRO A 804 9.00 -15.75 32.74
N THR A 805 8.69 -15.07 33.84
CA THR A 805 8.61 -15.70 35.17
C THR A 805 7.35 -16.58 35.18
N PRO A 806 7.41 -17.86 35.55
CA PRO A 806 6.22 -18.70 35.58
C PRO A 806 5.17 -18.09 36.52
N THR A 807 4.05 -17.66 35.94
CA THR A 807 2.89 -17.19 36.70
C THR A 807 2.37 -18.35 37.54
N ALA A 808 2.39 -18.21 38.86
CA ALA A 808 1.78 -19.19 39.76
C ALA A 808 0.29 -19.36 39.42
N THR A 809 -0.15 -20.60 39.24
CA THR A 809 -1.55 -20.95 39.03
C THR A 809 -2.38 -20.49 40.24
N VAL A 810 -3.10 -19.38 40.11
CA VAL A 810 -4.04 -18.94 41.15
C VAL A 810 -5.36 -19.68 40.94
N THR A 811 -5.67 -20.59 41.86
CA THR A 811 -6.97 -21.27 41.98
C THR A 811 -8.07 -20.24 42.20
N ALA A 812 -9.10 -20.25 41.35
CA ALA A 812 -10.29 -19.41 41.49
C ALA A 812 -10.96 -19.63 42.85
N THR A 813 -11.11 -18.56 43.63
CA THR A 813 -11.86 -18.50 44.90
C THR A 813 -12.93 -17.40 44.73
N PRO A 814 -14.18 -17.62 45.19
CA PRO A 814 -15.34 -16.85 44.75
C PRO A 814 -15.35 -15.38 45.19
N THR A 815 -15.97 -14.59 44.33
CA THR A 815 -16.25 -13.14 44.39
C THR A 815 -16.73 -12.64 45.76
N PRO A 816 -16.10 -11.60 46.33
CA PRO A 816 -16.71 -10.73 47.34
C PRO A 816 -17.33 -9.49 46.70
N THR A 817 -18.47 -9.13 47.29
CA THR A 817 -19.39 -8.04 47.02
C THR A 817 -18.73 -6.65 46.97
N THR A 818 -19.31 -5.79 46.14
CA THR A 818 -18.98 -4.38 45.89
C THR A 818 -18.88 -3.53 47.15
N ALA A 819 -17.71 -2.92 47.38
CA ALA A 819 -17.52 -1.79 48.29
C ALA A 819 -16.98 -0.60 47.49
N VAL A 820 -17.78 0.48 47.48
CA VAL A 820 -17.47 1.76 46.81
C VAL A 820 -16.30 2.42 47.55
N THR A 821 -15.22 2.73 46.83
CA THR A 821 -14.11 3.55 47.31
C THR A 821 -14.13 4.88 46.55
N PRO A 822 -14.03 6.05 47.22
CA PRO A 822 -14.20 7.36 46.60
C PRO A 822 -13.04 7.75 45.68
N THR A 823 -13.41 8.40 44.59
CA THR A 823 -12.57 8.98 43.54
C THR A 823 -11.60 10.03 44.10
N PRO A 824 -10.30 10.03 43.74
CA PRO A 824 -9.40 11.14 44.06
C PRO A 824 -9.75 12.37 43.23
N SER A 825 -9.80 13.52 43.91
CA SER A 825 -10.04 14.86 43.37
C SER A 825 -8.95 15.27 42.36
N PRO A 826 -9.30 15.96 41.26
CA PRO A 826 -8.33 16.44 40.27
C PRO A 826 -7.45 17.56 40.83
N THR A 827 -6.14 17.44 40.65
CA THR A 827 -5.16 18.51 40.90
C THR A 827 -5.25 19.57 39.79
N PRO A 828 -5.28 20.87 40.11
CA PRO A 828 -5.35 21.92 39.08
C PRO A 828 -4.05 22.02 38.28
N SER A 829 -4.20 22.05 36.95
CA SER A 829 -3.14 22.33 35.98
C SER A 829 -2.76 23.82 36.00
N PRO A 830 -1.46 24.19 35.91
CA PRO A 830 -1.05 25.60 35.91
C PRO A 830 -1.47 26.32 34.61
N THR A 831 -2.05 27.50 34.79
CA THR A 831 -2.45 28.43 33.72
C THR A 831 -1.23 28.95 32.95
N PRO A 832 -1.18 28.86 31.60
CA PRO A 832 -0.15 29.51 30.81
C PRO A 832 -0.34 31.04 30.79
N THR A 833 0.74 31.78 31.08
CA THR A 833 0.80 33.24 30.96
C THR A 833 0.99 33.67 29.50
N PRO A 834 0.34 34.75 29.03
CA PRO A 834 0.53 35.25 27.67
C PRO A 834 1.91 35.88 27.51
N ARG A 835 2.70 35.38 26.54
CA ARG A 835 3.96 35.99 26.10
C ARG A 835 3.65 37.15 25.14
N PRO A 836 4.24 38.35 25.32
CA PRO A 836 3.92 39.50 24.48
C PRO A 836 4.40 39.30 23.04
N THR A 837 3.49 39.62 22.12
CA THR A 837 3.70 39.72 20.68
C THR A 837 4.60 40.92 20.39
N VAL A 838 5.79 40.69 19.82
CA VAL A 838 6.62 41.74 19.23
C VAL A 838 6.36 41.77 17.73
N THR A 839 5.77 42.87 17.27
CA THR A 839 5.60 43.21 15.85
C THR A 839 6.95 43.69 15.29
N PRO A 840 7.56 43.02 14.28
CA PRO A 840 8.75 43.55 13.65
C PRO A 840 8.39 44.76 12.76
N THR A 841 9.06 45.87 13.03
CA THR A 841 9.03 47.11 12.25
C THR A 841 9.96 46.96 11.02
N PRO A 842 9.59 47.44 9.82
CA PRO A 842 10.44 47.33 8.63
C PRO A 842 11.72 48.16 8.80
N THR A 843 12.87 47.50 8.68
CA THR A 843 14.21 48.13 8.72
C THR A 843 14.69 48.41 7.29
N PRO A 844 15.30 49.58 6.99
CA PRO A 844 15.65 49.96 5.62
C PRO A 844 16.74 49.07 5.02
N ALA A 845 16.66 48.88 3.70
CA ALA A 845 17.60 48.11 2.90
C ALA A 845 19.05 48.62 3.07
N ALA A 846 19.94 47.74 3.52
CA ALA A 846 21.37 48.00 3.58
C ALA A 846 22.01 47.88 2.20
N THR A 847 22.84 48.87 1.86
CA THR A 847 23.72 48.89 0.70
C THR A 847 24.77 47.77 0.82
N PRO A 848 25.10 47.02 -0.26
CA PRO A 848 26.04 45.90 -0.17
C PRO A 848 27.45 46.37 0.19
N SER A 849 27.97 45.85 1.29
CA SER A 849 29.38 45.95 1.70
C SER A 849 30.20 44.88 0.95
N PRO A 850 31.45 45.16 0.53
CA PRO A 850 32.30 44.18 -0.15
C PRO A 850 32.55 42.95 0.74
N THR A 851 32.37 41.76 0.17
CA THR A 851 32.59 40.47 0.82
C THR A 851 34.09 40.28 1.12
N PRO A 852 34.50 39.96 2.37
CA PRO A 852 35.90 39.70 2.70
C PRO A 852 36.39 38.41 2.02
N THR A 853 37.62 38.43 1.53
CA THR A 853 38.32 37.23 1.04
C THR A 853 38.54 36.25 2.20
N PRO A 854 38.05 35.00 2.14
CA PRO A 854 38.20 34.05 3.24
C PRO A 854 39.67 33.71 3.48
N THR A 855 40.11 33.84 4.74
CA THR A 855 41.45 33.44 5.19
C THR A 855 41.46 31.92 5.41
N ALA A 856 42.47 31.22 4.91
CA ALA A 856 42.58 29.75 5.02
C ALA A 856 42.56 29.28 6.48
N THR A 857 41.66 28.33 6.80
CA THR A 857 41.62 27.67 8.11
C THR A 857 42.71 26.59 8.19
N ALA A 858 43.66 26.73 9.12
CA ALA A 858 44.74 25.77 9.30
C ALA A 858 44.19 24.36 9.63
N GLY A 859 44.57 23.36 8.82
CA GLY A 859 44.23 21.94 9.04
C GLY A 859 43.07 21.38 8.20
N LEU A 860 42.35 22.21 7.43
CA LEU A 860 41.31 21.75 6.49
C LEU A 860 41.96 21.10 5.27
N LYS A 861 41.44 19.95 4.82
CA LYS A 861 41.78 19.33 3.53
C LYS A 861 40.49 18.88 2.85
N CYS A 862 40.40 19.07 1.54
CA CYS A 862 39.20 18.71 0.77
C CYS A 862 39.53 18.21 -0.63
N SER A 863 38.58 17.49 -1.22
CA SER A 863 38.55 17.21 -2.66
C SER A 863 37.20 17.60 -3.26
N VAL A 864 37.18 17.95 -4.54
CA VAL A 864 35.98 18.29 -5.29
C VAL A 864 35.94 17.53 -6.61
N HIS A 865 34.88 16.75 -6.83
CA HIS A 865 34.51 16.21 -8.14
C HIS A 865 33.46 17.13 -8.77
N TYR A 866 33.65 17.55 -10.03
CA TYR A 866 32.75 18.43 -10.76
C TYR A 866 32.27 17.75 -12.05
N ALA A 867 31.03 17.26 -12.05
CA ALA A 867 30.43 16.56 -13.17
C ALA A 867 29.42 17.46 -13.90
N VAL A 868 29.48 17.50 -15.23
CA VAL A 868 28.60 18.32 -16.08
C VAL A 868 27.80 17.44 -17.03
N ASN A 869 26.49 17.70 -17.10
CA ASN A 869 25.64 17.30 -18.21
C ASN A 869 25.15 18.56 -18.93
N GLN A 870 25.36 18.69 -20.24
CA GLN A 870 25.11 19.94 -20.96
C GLN A 870 24.28 19.76 -22.23
N TRP A 871 23.60 20.83 -22.63
CA TRP A 871 22.82 20.97 -23.86
C TRP A 871 23.04 22.35 -24.49
N PRO A 872 22.55 22.64 -25.71
CA PRO A 872 22.71 23.96 -26.31
C PRO A 872 22.15 25.08 -25.41
N GLY A 873 23.03 25.96 -24.93
CA GLY A 873 22.67 27.11 -24.10
C GLY A 873 22.50 26.84 -22.60
N GLY A 874 22.60 25.58 -22.14
CA GLY A 874 22.41 25.23 -20.73
C GLY A 874 23.20 24.01 -20.26
N PHE A 875 23.29 23.84 -18.95
CA PHE A 875 23.94 22.69 -18.32
C PHE A 875 23.48 22.50 -16.88
N THR A 876 23.64 21.28 -16.39
CA THR A 876 23.56 20.91 -14.98
C THR A 876 24.95 20.53 -14.51
N ALA A 877 25.37 21.06 -13.36
CA ALA A 877 26.61 20.69 -12.68
C ALA A 877 26.32 20.08 -11.31
N ASN A 878 26.88 18.91 -11.06
CA ASN A 878 26.85 18.24 -9.76
C ASN A 878 28.25 18.26 -9.15
N LEU A 879 28.36 18.69 -7.90
CA LEU A 879 29.62 18.74 -7.16
C LEU A 879 29.59 17.73 -6.03
N THR A 880 30.69 17.00 -5.83
CA THR A 880 30.95 16.23 -4.61
C THR A 880 32.07 16.91 -3.85
N VAL A 881 31.76 17.51 -2.71
CA VAL A 881 32.76 18.18 -1.85
C VAL A 881 33.06 17.28 -0.66
N THR A 882 34.25 16.68 -0.64
CA THR A 882 34.67 15.72 0.39
C THR A 882 35.64 16.36 1.38
N ASN A 883 35.45 16.11 2.68
CA ASN A 883 36.44 16.44 3.70
C ASN A 883 37.51 15.33 3.76
N THR A 884 38.71 15.62 3.27
CA THR A 884 39.86 14.68 3.29
C THR A 884 40.80 14.94 4.48
N GLY A 885 40.41 15.84 5.38
CA GLY A 885 41.12 16.15 6.61
C GLY A 885 40.78 15.20 7.76
N THR A 886 41.27 15.52 8.96
CA THR A 886 41.05 14.73 10.19
C THR A 886 40.08 15.38 11.17
N THR A 887 39.54 16.56 10.85
CA THR A 887 38.60 17.31 11.69
C THR A 887 37.32 17.62 10.93
N THR A 888 36.18 17.59 11.62
CA THR A 888 34.87 17.94 11.04
C THR A 888 34.83 19.40 10.62
N ILE A 889 34.36 19.67 9.39
CA ILE A 889 34.11 21.03 8.90
C ILE A 889 32.72 21.44 9.38
N ASN A 890 32.61 22.57 10.11
CA ASN A 890 31.33 23.10 10.59
C ASN A 890 31.08 24.48 9.99
N GLY A 891 30.04 24.59 9.18
CA GLY A 891 29.84 25.67 8.22
C GLY A 891 30.80 25.52 7.04
N TRP A 892 30.26 25.52 5.82
CA TRP A 892 31.10 25.44 4.63
C TRP A 892 30.68 26.45 3.57
N THR A 893 31.70 27.00 2.91
CA THR A 893 31.60 27.93 1.78
C THR A 893 32.53 27.43 0.70
N LEU A 894 31.96 26.95 -0.41
CA LEU A 894 32.70 26.58 -1.61
C LEU A 894 32.75 27.77 -2.57
N THR A 895 33.94 28.09 -3.07
CA THR A 895 34.13 29.14 -4.09
C THR A 895 34.90 28.58 -5.28
N PHE A 896 34.48 28.96 -6.49
CA PHE A 896 35.18 28.67 -7.74
C PHE A 896 34.86 29.74 -8.79
N THR A 897 35.64 29.78 -9.87
CA THR A 897 35.43 30.74 -10.95
C THR A 897 35.18 30.00 -12.26
N PHE A 898 34.10 30.36 -12.95
CA PHE A 898 33.84 29.89 -14.30
C PHE A 898 34.87 30.46 -15.29
N PRO A 899 35.49 29.64 -16.15
CA PRO A 899 36.45 30.14 -17.12
C PRO A 899 35.80 30.87 -18.31
N GLY A 900 34.51 30.66 -18.56
CA GLY A 900 33.76 31.26 -19.67
C GLY A 900 32.68 32.22 -19.19
N ASN A 901 31.56 32.27 -19.91
CA ASN A 901 30.44 33.15 -19.60
C ASN A 901 29.28 32.42 -18.88
N GLN A 902 29.60 31.35 -18.17
CA GLN A 902 28.58 30.55 -17.50
C GLN A 902 27.87 31.33 -16.39
N THR A 903 26.56 31.14 -16.28
CA THR A 903 25.72 31.78 -15.25
C THR A 903 24.88 30.75 -14.53
N VAL A 904 24.93 30.69 -13.21
CA VAL A 904 24.05 29.85 -12.37
C VAL A 904 22.63 30.44 -12.40
N THR A 905 21.64 29.62 -12.75
CA THR A 905 20.23 30.02 -12.80
C THR A 905 19.42 29.48 -11.62
N GLN A 906 19.74 28.27 -11.14
CA GLN A 906 19.05 27.65 -10.02
C GLN A 906 19.98 26.63 -9.35
N GLY A 907 20.17 26.72 -8.03
CA GLY A 907 20.99 25.78 -7.26
C GLY A 907 20.20 25.03 -6.19
N TRP A 908 20.74 23.90 -5.73
CA TRP A 908 20.20 23.07 -4.65
C TRP A 908 21.32 22.56 -3.74
N ASN A 909 20.94 22.10 -2.54
CA ASN A 909 21.88 21.62 -1.50
C ASN A 909 22.95 22.66 -1.10
N GLY A 910 22.66 23.94 -1.31
CA GLY A 910 23.47 25.08 -0.92
C GLY A 910 22.76 26.39 -1.27
N VAL A 911 23.23 27.49 -0.73
CA VAL A 911 22.78 28.84 -1.08
C VAL A 911 23.79 29.42 -2.05
N PHE A 912 23.35 29.75 -3.26
CA PHE A 912 24.22 30.14 -4.37
C PHE A 912 24.20 31.65 -4.56
N SER A 913 25.38 32.21 -4.78
CA SER A 913 25.55 33.58 -5.27
C SER A 913 26.64 33.61 -6.32
N GLN A 914 26.47 34.46 -7.34
CA GLN A 914 27.46 34.63 -8.39
C GLN A 914 27.71 36.13 -8.62
N GLN A 915 28.98 36.51 -8.64
CA GLN A 915 29.43 37.87 -9.00
C GLN A 915 30.41 37.76 -10.16
N GLY A 916 30.01 38.27 -11.33
CA GLY A 916 30.75 38.01 -12.58
C GLY A 916 30.88 36.50 -12.81
N ASN A 917 32.11 36.01 -12.93
CA ASN A 917 32.38 34.58 -13.12
C ASN A 917 32.60 33.80 -11.82
N GLN A 918 32.66 34.47 -10.67
CA GLN A 918 32.92 33.81 -9.39
C GLN A 918 31.61 33.32 -8.77
N VAL A 919 31.54 32.02 -8.47
CA VAL A 919 30.42 31.37 -7.77
C VAL A 919 30.82 31.12 -6.32
N THR A 920 29.93 31.47 -5.41
CA THR A 920 30.01 31.16 -3.98
C THR A 920 28.79 30.35 -3.58
N ILE A 921 29.03 29.18 -2.96
CA ILE A 921 28.02 28.29 -2.43
C ILE A 921 28.23 28.17 -0.93
N THR A 922 27.26 28.57 -0.11
CA THR A 922 27.29 28.31 1.34
C THR A 922 26.36 27.16 1.70
N ASN A 923 26.62 26.48 2.82
CA ASN A 923 25.77 25.41 3.31
C ASN A 923 24.31 25.85 3.50
N ALA A 924 23.38 24.94 3.25
CA ALA A 924 22.00 25.07 3.69
C ALA A 924 21.91 24.81 5.21
N SER A 925 20.76 25.11 5.82
CA SER A 925 20.55 24.95 7.27
C SER A 925 20.77 23.51 7.77
N TYR A 926 20.59 22.51 6.92
CA TYR A 926 20.62 21.09 7.27
C TYR A 926 21.94 20.37 6.93
N ASN A 927 22.86 20.97 6.16
CA ASN A 927 24.07 20.29 5.68
C ASN A 927 25.38 21.02 6.05
N GLY A 928 25.36 21.81 7.13
CA GLY A 928 26.51 22.59 7.56
C GLY A 928 27.71 21.80 8.08
N SER A 929 27.58 20.52 8.44
CA SER A 929 28.67 19.72 9.00
C SER A 929 29.18 18.68 8.00
N ILE A 930 30.49 18.59 7.80
CA ILE A 930 31.15 17.58 6.96
C ILE A 930 32.22 16.84 7.80
N PRO A 931 31.91 15.68 8.40
CA PRO A 931 32.89 14.87 9.12
C PRO A 931 34.05 14.39 8.22
N PRO A 932 35.21 14.00 8.78
CA PRO A 932 36.30 13.38 8.03
C PRO A 932 35.81 12.20 7.17
N GLY A 933 36.20 12.17 5.90
CA GLY A 933 35.79 11.14 4.93
C GLY A 933 34.36 11.29 4.39
N SER A 934 33.57 12.23 4.89
CA SER A 934 32.22 12.50 4.40
C SER A 934 32.19 13.55 3.29
N SER A 935 31.08 13.59 2.55
CA SER A 935 30.88 14.53 1.44
C SER A 935 29.55 15.26 1.53
N VAL A 936 29.48 16.45 0.91
CA VAL A 936 28.23 17.16 0.59
C VAL A 936 28.09 17.32 -0.91
N TYR A 937 26.84 17.42 -1.38
CA TYR A 937 26.51 17.30 -2.80
C TYR A 937 25.71 18.52 -3.33
N PRO A 938 26.30 19.72 -3.34
CA PRO A 938 25.67 20.87 -4.00
C PRO A 938 25.60 20.65 -5.51
N GLY A 939 24.54 21.14 -6.14
CA GLY A 939 24.39 21.11 -7.59
C GLY A 939 23.60 22.31 -8.09
N PHE A 940 23.70 22.59 -9.39
CA PHE A 940 23.00 23.71 -10.00
C PHE A 940 22.76 23.53 -11.50
N ASN A 941 21.73 24.22 -12.00
CA ASN A 941 21.55 24.50 -13.42
C ASN A 941 22.17 25.86 -13.76
N GLY A 942 22.74 25.96 -14.96
CA GLY A 942 23.30 27.20 -15.48
C GLY A 942 23.18 27.34 -17.00
N THR A 943 23.47 28.53 -17.50
CA THR A 943 23.49 28.87 -18.93
C THR A 943 24.90 29.19 -19.40
N TRP A 944 25.16 29.04 -20.70
CA TRP A 944 26.45 29.36 -21.33
C TRP A 944 26.26 29.72 -22.81
N SER A 945 27.25 30.36 -23.44
CA SER A 945 27.29 30.49 -24.91
C SER A 945 28.68 30.21 -25.47
N GLY A 946 28.77 29.59 -26.65
CA GLY A 946 30.04 29.28 -27.30
C GLY A 946 30.74 28.04 -26.74
N SER A 947 31.26 28.08 -25.52
CA SER A 947 31.90 26.93 -24.86
C SER A 947 31.63 26.90 -23.35
N ASN A 948 31.56 25.70 -22.77
CA ASN A 948 31.33 25.48 -21.33
C ASN A 948 32.53 24.76 -20.65
N PRO A 949 33.69 25.42 -20.49
CA PRO A 949 34.84 24.82 -19.80
C PRO A 949 34.60 24.65 -18.29
N SER A 950 35.02 23.51 -17.71
CA SER A 950 34.93 23.26 -16.27
C SER A 950 35.87 24.18 -15.46
N PRO A 951 35.50 24.58 -14.23
CA PRO A 951 36.39 25.32 -13.33
C PRO A 951 37.66 24.51 -13.01
N THR A 952 38.80 25.19 -12.90
CA THR A 952 40.12 24.57 -12.67
C THR A 952 40.63 24.72 -11.24
N ALA A 953 39.90 25.42 -10.37
CA ALA A 953 40.24 25.59 -8.97
C ALA A 953 38.98 25.74 -8.11
N PHE A 954 38.96 25.06 -6.97
CA PHE A 954 37.91 25.13 -5.95
C PHE A 954 38.52 25.41 -4.58
N TYR A 955 37.88 26.27 -3.79
CA TYR A 955 38.30 26.61 -2.44
C TYR A 955 37.16 26.40 -1.45
N LEU A 956 37.36 25.57 -0.44
CA LEU A 956 36.42 25.33 0.65
C LEU A 956 36.90 26.07 1.90
N ASN A 957 36.10 27.02 2.39
CA ASN A 957 36.46 27.93 3.49
C ASN A 957 37.85 28.57 3.30
N GLY A 958 38.15 28.99 2.05
CA GLY A 958 39.43 29.60 1.69
C GLY A 958 40.60 28.63 1.48
N THR A 959 40.40 27.32 1.69
CA THR A 959 41.44 26.30 1.47
C THR A 959 41.28 25.64 0.11
N ALA A 960 42.35 25.53 -0.67
CA ALA A 960 42.32 24.88 -1.98
C ALA A 960 42.00 23.38 -1.86
N CYS A 961 41.02 22.91 -2.64
CA CYS A 961 40.68 21.49 -2.74
C CYS A 961 41.39 20.81 -3.90
N THR A 962 41.70 19.52 -3.73
CA THR A 962 42.14 18.68 -4.85
C THR A 962 40.97 18.39 -5.77
N ILE A 963 41.14 18.58 -7.08
CA ILE A 963 40.14 18.17 -8.07
C ILE A 963 40.34 16.68 -8.36
N VAL A 964 39.28 15.89 -8.25
CA VAL A 964 39.30 14.42 -8.43
C VAL A 964 38.39 13.99 -9.57
#